data_AF-A0AAV4G1W9-F1
#
_entry.id   AF-A0AAV4G1W9-F1
#
_cell.length_a   1.000
_cell.length_b   1.000
_cell.length_c   1.000
_cell.angle_alpha   90.00
_cell.angle_beta   90.00
_cell.angle_gamma   90.00
#
_symmetry.space_group_name_H-M   'P 1'
#
loop_
_entity.id
_entity.type
_entity.pdbx_description
1 polymer ?
#
loop_
_entity_poly.entity_id
_entity_poly.type
_entity_poly.pdbx_seq_one_letter_code
_entity_poly.pdbx_strand_id
1 'polypeptide(L)'
;MWSTKFLLWTLWLFTTVVNSEVVVDIKLKSFAGYIEKDTPYGKIRGMTYYSQYEQLPDRQVNVFLGVPYAKTLEQHGSQWREKYRFHNPDDDPYWYGTYDATKHKPACPQMPWYVKETVLNFNEVAEDCLYLDIYTPNIASESKNNPSPNLYPVIVYLHGGGFIMGASKQWPGIFLAERFTVVVVVNFRLNALGFLSTGDRYSPGNYGMFDQVKAMQFVRKAIRSFRGDPNRITLMGHSSGAAAVGMHLLSGRSVDLFHRAAMMSGSELSEWAVIPLHEAKEYAKRLSREVGCPTGDSLQMMDCLRNYRSFEQIVNASAKVPMLPGRIGNPWAPVVDGPIVGVNYAFLSEHPALLRRQVGQKKVSLMVGMVKDEGAFFIPNLPNLIDGVTEPQFSNIIDEFIRYRNVEKPIALKDAIEFQYTYWPQPSNYSFIRKKLIEMMGDYMFGAAISETIRQHVQHSTVYSYVFEYSSLRNYVPQWRGVSHGQDMDYIFGLPFINETYRELLGIFPRQYYDYSDRNISEYMINMITNFTSSGEPTPEGEQIKNFRNVRWWHYNKENHTYLCINNKSRNLDSYRQNEFHFWNDYYPKLAGYSIYYRSQPASENPAKTSSFELATWSLAAACGVLLFTVICLAILLCWRSRTKKYPKYHASPTSERQYDRYDRSTAGYEDRYDRSTTGYDDRYDRSTAAYNDRFDRSTAAYNDKYDRSTAAYNDRYDRSTAGYNDRYDRSTAGYDDRYDRSTAC
;
A
#
# COMPACT_ATOMS: atom_id res chain seq x y z
N MET A 1 18.64 58.19 30.09
CA MET A 1 18.28 57.24 29.00
C MET A 1 19.17 55.99 28.94
N TRP A 2 19.97 55.69 29.97
CA TRP A 2 20.89 54.53 29.99
C TRP A 2 20.49 53.42 30.99
N SER A 3 19.58 53.68 31.95
CA SER A 3 19.18 52.65 32.94
C SER A 3 18.07 51.70 32.45
N THR A 4 17.19 52.12 31.55
CA THR A 4 16.11 51.28 31.01
C THR A 4 16.60 50.25 29.98
N LYS A 5 17.66 50.55 29.23
CA LYS A 5 18.26 49.60 28.29
C LYS A 5 19.03 48.48 28.98
N PHE A 6 19.62 48.73 30.15
CA PHE A 6 20.34 47.71 30.92
C PHE A 6 19.37 46.70 31.57
N LEU A 7 18.22 47.17 32.07
CA LEU A 7 17.18 46.31 32.65
C LEU A 7 16.53 45.38 31.61
N LEU A 8 16.31 45.87 30.39
CA LEU A 8 15.75 45.06 29.29
C LEU A 8 16.74 44.01 28.80
N TRP A 9 18.04 44.31 28.81
CA TRP A 9 19.08 43.36 28.43
C TRP A 9 19.27 42.25 29.48
N THR A 10 19.18 42.57 30.78
CA THR A 10 19.25 41.56 31.84
C THR A 10 18.00 40.68 31.90
N LEU A 11 16.79 41.22 31.66
CA LEU A 11 15.55 40.44 31.52
C LEU A 11 15.57 39.53 30.29
N TRP A 12 16.15 39.99 29.17
CA TRP A 12 16.32 39.15 27.98
C TRP A 12 17.33 38.02 28.21
N LEU A 13 18.49 38.30 28.82
CA LEU A 13 19.46 37.26 29.21
C LEU A 13 18.88 36.24 30.19
N PHE A 14 18.15 36.68 31.23
CA PHE A 14 17.49 35.77 32.17
C PHE A 14 16.40 34.93 31.51
N THR A 15 15.62 35.47 30.57
CA THR A 15 14.60 34.68 29.86
C THR A 15 15.21 33.70 28.85
N THR A 16 16.33 34.03 28.19
CA THR A 16 17.07 33.07 27.34
C THR A 16 17.82 31.99 28.13
N VAL A 17 18.35 32.29 29.32
CA VAL A 17 19.04 31.31 30.18
C VAL A 17 18.04 30.40 30.89
N VAL A 18 16.90 30.93 31.35
CA VAL A 18 15.83 30.11 31.96
C VAL A 18 15.12 29.24 30.91
N ASN A 19 14.95 29.70 29.67
CA ASN A 19 14.40 28.86 28.60
C ASN A 19 15.41 27.82 28.07
N SER A 20 16.72 28.07 28.14
CA SER A 20 17.71 27.07 27.73
C SER A 20 17.95 26.01 28.82
N GLU A 21 17.92 26.38 30.10
CA GLU A 21 18.03 25.41 31.20
C GLU A 21 16.77 24.54 31.33
N VAL A 22 15.56 25.09 31.24
CA VAL A 22 14.32 24.30 31.34
C VAL A 22 14.13 23.34 30.15
N VAL A 23 14.52 23.74 28.93
CA VAL A 23 14.44 22.86 27.75
C VAL A 23 15.53 21.78 27.76
N VAL A 24 16.70 22.05 28.35
CA VAL A 24 17.77 21.05 28.53
C VAL A 24 17.44 20.07 29.67
N ASP A 25 16.78 20.53 30.74
CA ASP A 25 16.45 19.71 31.91
C ASP A 25 15.26 18.75 31.65
N ILE A 26 14.35 19.09 30.73
CA ILE A 26 13.27 18.17 30.26
C ILE A 26 13.85 17.04 29.39
N LYS A 27 14.85 17.32 28.54
CA LYS A 27 15.54 16.30 27.71
C LYS A 27 16.21 15.21 28.55
N LEU A 28 16.58 15.50 29.80
CA LEU A 28 17.27 14.58 30.70
C LEU A 28 16.34 13.69 31.53
N LYS A 29 15.04 14.01 31.66
CA LYS A 29 14.12 13.24 32.53
C LYS A 29 13.56 11.97 31.91
N SER A 30 13.35 11.93 30.60
CA SER A 30 12.79 10.76 29.91
C SER A 30 13.85 9.85 29.30
N PHE A 31 15.03 10.36 28.94
CA PHE A 31 16.12 9.56 28.40
C PHE A 31 16.96 8.93 29.52
N ALA A 32 16.95 7.60 29.61
CA ALA A 32 17.71 6.86 30.63
C ALA A 32 19.14 6.52 30.20
N GLY A 33 19.45 6.58 28.90
CA GLY A 33 20.78 6.30 28.37
C GLY A 33 20.78 5.40 27.13
N TYR A 34 21.98 5.11 26.63
CA TYR A 34 22.18 4.18 25.52
C TYR A 34 22.25 2.73 26.01
N ILE A 35 21.79 1.80 25.17
CA ILE A 35 21.83 0.36 25.44
C ILE A 35 22.40 -0.37 24.23
N GLU A 36 23.30 -1.31 24.46
CA GLU A 36 23.84 -2.18 23.41
C GLU A 36 23.31 -3.61 23.54
N LYS A 37 23.04 -4.25 22.40
CA LYS A 37 22.60 -5.65 22.32
C LYS A 37 23.42 -6.39 21.26
N ASP A 38 23.80 -7.62 21.55
CA ASP A 38 24.38 -8.53 20.57
C ASP A 38 23.24 -9.20 19.78
N THR A 39 23.29 -9.07 18.46
CA THR A 39 22.36 -9.73 17.53
C THR A 39 23.12 -10.73 16.65
N PRO A 40 22.42 -11.66 15.96
CA PRO A 40 23.06 -12.52 14.96
C PRO A 40 23.77 -11.78 13.81
N TYR A 41 23.52 -10.47 13.65
CA TYR A 41 24.08 -9.63 12.58
C TYR A 41 25.20 -8.70 13.06
N GLY A 42 25.47 -8.68 14.38
CA GLY A 42 26.43 -7.78 15.02
C GLY A 42 25.83 -7.03 16.20
N LYS A 43 26.64 -6.18 16.84
CA LYS A 43 26.21 -5.34 17.97
C LYS A 43 25.35 -4.19 17.48
N ILE A 44 24.31 -3.85 18.23
CA ILE A 44 23.42 -2.73 17.92
C ILE A 44 23.24 -1.84 19.14
N ARG A 45 23.30 -0.53 18.94
CA ARG A 45 23.06 0.49 19.96
C ARG A 45 21.69 1.11 19.75
N GLY A 46 20.88 1.14 20.80
CA GLY A 46 19.62 1.86 20.87
C GLY A 46 19.59 2.81 22.07
N MET A 47 18.38 3.24 22.42
CA MET A 47 18.11 4.20 23.49
C MET A 47 17.17 3.58 24.52
N THR A 48 17.27 3.99 25.77
CA THR A 48 16.34 3.62 26.84
C THR A 48 15.57 4.86 27.25
N TYR A 49 14.25 4.74 27.35
CA TYR A 49 13.37 5.81 27.82
C TYR A 49 12.57 5.37 29.05
N TYR A 50 12.39 6.29 29.99
CA TYR A 50 11.41 6.18 31.06
C TYR A 50 10.02 6.50 30.49
N SER A 51 9.06 5.64 30.81
CA SER A 51 7.64 5.89 30.55
C SER A 51 7.23 7.24 31.12
N GLN A 52 6.57 8.05 30.30
CA GLN A 52 5.89 9.27 30.75
C GLN A 52 4.41 9.00 31.02
N TYR A 53 4.00 7.74 30.96
CA TYR A 53 2.65 7.36 31.31
C TYR A 53 2.48 7.29 32.83
N GLU A 54 1.61 8.14 33.36
CA GLU A 54 1.39 8.39 34.79
C GLU A 54 1.09 7.12 35.60
N GLN A 55 0.44 6.11 35.00
CA GLN A 55 0.12 4.85 35.70
C GLN A 55 1.29 3.85 35.71
N LEU A 56 2.34 4.10 34.92
CA LEU A 56 3.50 3.23 34.75
C LEU A 56 4.82 4.01 34.84
N PRO A 57 5.07 4.81 35.89
CA PRO A 57 6.22 5.71 35.97
C PRO A 57 7.57 4.98 36.06
N ASP A 58 7.60 3.76 36.61
CA ASP A 58 8.82 2.97 36.78
C ASP A 58 9.16 2.11 35.55
N ARG A 59 8.36 2.18 34.48
CA ARG A 59 8.61 1.41 33.26
C ARG A 59 9.69 2.07 32.43
N GLN A 60 10.56 1.24 31.86
CA GLN A 60 11.47 1.65 30.80
C GLN A 60 11.18 0.88 29.52
N VAL A 61 11.46 1.51 28.38
CA VAL A 61 11.38 0.91 27.05
C VAL A 61 12.71 1.13 26.36
N ASN A 62 13.28 0.06 25.80
CA ASN A 62 14.41 0.19 24.89
C ASN A 62 13.87 0.35 23.47
N VAL A 63 14.45 1.29 22.74
CA VAL A 63 14.03 1.68 21.40
C VAL A 63 15.23 1.61 20.46
N PHE A 64 15.06 0.91 19.35
CA PHE A 64 16.03 0.76 18.27
C PHE A 64 15.37 1.20 16.97
N LEU A 65 15.80 2.32 16.44
CA LEU A 65 15.21 2.96 15.26
C LEU A 65 16.08 2.73 14.05
N GLY A 66 15.47 2.45 12.90
CA GLY A 66 16.19 2.35 11.63
C GLY A 66 17.09 1.10 11.54
N VAL A 67 16.65 -0.04 12.06
CA VAL A 67 17.40 -1.30 12.00
C VAL A 67 17.26 -1.93 10.61
N PRO A 68 18.35 -2.17 9.85
CA PRO A 68 18.25 -2.78 8.53
C PRO A 68 17.87 -4.26 8.67
N TYR A 69 16.83 -4.69 7.95
CA TYR A 69 16.41 -6.10 7.94
C TYR A 69 16.80 -6.84 6.65
N ALA A 70 17.30 -6.09 5.67
CA ALA A 70 17.85 -6.57 4.41
C ALA A 70 19.15 -5.83 4.11
N LYS A 71 19.92 -6.33 3.15
CA LYS A 71 21.14 -5.67 2.70
C LYS A 71 20.87 -4.24 2.23
N THR A 72 21.64 -3.28 2.74
CA THR A 72 21.48 -1.85 2.43
C THR A 72 22.01 -1.53 1.04
N LEU A 73 21.61 -0.38 0.45
CA LEU A 73 22.15 0.04 -0.84
C LEU A 73 23.67 0.19 -0.83
N GLU A 74 24.22 0.70 0.29
CA GLU A 74 25.66 0.80 0.50
C GLU A 74 26.35 -0.57 0.44
N GLN A 75 25.78 -1.58 1.09
CA GLN A 75 26.31 -2.95 1.09
C GLN A 75 26.21 -3.61 -0.29
N HIS A 76 25.28 -3.20 -1.14
CA HIS A 76 25.22 -3.64 -2.54
C HIS A 76 26.27 -2.95 -3.43
N GLY A 77 26.88 -1.84 -2.99
CA GLY A 77 27.88 -1.10 -3.74
C GLY A 77 27.35 -0.53 -5.05
N SER A 78 28.19 -0.44 -6.08
CA SER A 78 27.82 0.14 -7.40
C SER A 78 26.71 -0.62 -8.14
N GLN A 79 26.45 -1.88 -7.78
CA GLN A 79 25.48 -2.77 -8.43
C GLN A 79 24.09 -2.73 -7.80
N TRP A 80 23.82 -1.83 -6.84
CA TRP A 80 22.56 -1.82 -6.12
C TRP A 80 21.33 -1.71 -7.04
N ARG A 81 21.39 -0.95 -8.14
CA ARG A 81 20.25 -0.86 -9.09
C ARG A 81 19.90 -2.22 -9.68
N GLU A 82 20.90 -2.98 -10.09
CA GLU A 82 20.78 -4.32 -10.70
C GLU A 82 20.37 -5.40 -9.71
N LYS A 83 20.68 -5.24 -8.42
CA LYS A 83 20.46 -6.27 -7.40
C LYS A 83 19.32 -5.98 -6.42
N TYR A 84 18.90 -4.72 -6.31
CA TYR A 84 17.89 -4.27 -5.34
C TYR A 84 16.63 -3.74 -6.02
N ARG A 85 16.76 -2.81 -6.98
CA ARG A 85 15.58 -2.16 -7.58
C ARG A 85 14.84 -3.16 -8.47
N PHE A 86 13.54 -3.34 -8.21
CA PHE A 86 12.69 -4.34 -8.87
C PHE A 86 13.23 -5.77 -8.71
N HIS A 87 13.81 -6.07 -7.54
CA HIS A 87 14.28 -7.40 -7.15
C HIS A 87 13.86 -7.72 -5.71
N ASN A 88 13.74 -9.00 -5.38
CA ASN A 88 13.43 -9.44 -4.03
C ASN A 88 14.63 -9.22 -3.08
N PRO A 89 14.40 -8.87 -1.81
CA PRO A 89 15.47 -8.61 -0.85
C PRO A 89 15.93 -9.92 -0.17
N ASP A 90 16.64 -10.77 -0.90
CA ASP A 90 17.00 -12.11 -0.38
C ASP A 90 18.18 -12.07 0.61
N ASP A 91 19.07 -11.08 0.49
CA ASP A 91 20.31 -11.00 1.26
C ASP A 91 20.10 -10.44 2.68
N ASP A 92 20.70 -11.12 3.67
CA ASP A 92 20.75 -10.67 5.06
C ASP A 92 21.63 -9.39 5.22
N PRO A 93 21.28 -8.49 6.14
CA PRO A 93 22.13 -7.35 6.48
C PRO A 93 23.37 -7.80 7.26
N TYR A 94 24.41 -6.97 7.27
CA TYR A 94 25.58 -7.15 8.14
C TYR A 94 26.18 -5.80 8.53
N TRP A 95 26.85 -5.71 9.68
CA TRP A 95 27.60 -4.51 10.03
C TRP A 95 28.83 -4.85 10.87
N TYR A 96 29.86 -4.03 10.73
CA TYR A 96 31.09 -4.15 11.53
C TYR A 96 30.99 -3.23 12.75
N GLY A 97 31.45 -3.72 13.90
CA GLY A 97 31.35 -2.98 15.16
C GLY A 97 29.91 -2.88 15.65
N THR A 98 29.54 -1.70 16.18
CA THR A 98 28.21 -1.44 16.73
C THR A 98 27.40 -0.57 15.78
N TYR A 99 26.29 -1.08 15.27
CA TYR A 99 25.34 -0.31 14.45
C TYR A 99 24.58 0.70 15.31
N ASP A 100 24.51 1.94 14.87
CA ASP A 100 23.76 3.00 15.55
C ASP A 100 22.30 3.01 15.10
N ALA A 101 21.41 2.47 15.94
CA ALA A 101 19.96 2.45 15.74
C ALA A 101 19.27 3.46 16.67
N THR A 102 19.80 4.67 16.77
CA THR A 102 19.22 5.75 17.60
C THR A 102 18.35 6.72 16.80
N LYS A 103 18.23 6.56 15.48
CA LYS A 103 17.48 7.47 14.59
C LYS A 103 16.70 6.70 13.54
N HIS A 104 15.49 7.18 13.26
CA HIS A 104 14.73 6.68 12.10
C HIS A 104 15.52 6.87 10.81
N LYS A 105 15.30 5.96 9.87
CA LYS A 105 15.78 6.06 8.49
C LYS A 105 14.71 6.66 7.60
N PRO A 106 15.05 7.11 6.37
CA PRO A 106 14.07 7.66 5.44
C PRO A 106 12.91 6.68 5.19
N ALA A 107 11.72 7.22 4.93
CA ALA A 107 10.60 6.42 4.44
C ALA A 107 10.89 5.91 3.02
N CYS A 108 10.20 4.84 2.62
CA CYS A 108 10.27 4.38 1.24
C CYS A 108 9.71 5.43 0.26
N PRO A 109 10.17 5.44 -1.01
CA PRO A 109 9.81 6.47 -1.96
C PRO A 109 8.30 6.58 -2.18
N GLN A 110 7.79 7.77 -1.93
CA GLN A 110 6.38 8.16 -2.02
C GLN A 110 6.34 9.68 -2.16
N MET A 111 5.15 10.26 -2.39
CA MET A 111 5.05 11.71 -2.39
C MET A 111 5.38 12.26 -0.99
N PRO A 112 6.36 13.19 -0.83
CA PRO A 112 6.80 13.63 0.50
C PRO A 112 5.70 14.28 1.35
N TRP A 113 4.66 14.85 0.73
CA TRP A 113 3.56 15.47 1.46
C TRP A 113 2.70 14.45 2.23
N TYR A 114 2.60 13.19 1.78
CA TYR A 114 1.85 12.14 2.50
C TYR A 114 2.40 11.89 3.91
N VAL A 115 3.73 11.85 4.05
CA VAL A 115 4.38 11.65 5.35
C VAL A 115 4.38 12.94 6.18
N LYS A 116 4.56 14.11 5.54
CA LYS A 116 4.54 15.41 6.22
C LYS A 116 3.19 15.73 6.90
N GLU A 117 2.07 15.33 6.32
CA GLU A 117 0.72 15.52 6.89
C GLU A 117 0.43 14.67 8.13
N THR A 118 1.27 13.69 8.41
CA THR A 118 1.09 12.74 9.53
C THR A 118 2.15 12.91 10.62
N VAL A 119 3.36 13.34 10.24
CA VAL A 119 4.49 13.56 11.14
C VAL A 119 5.15 14.89 10.76
N LEU A 120 5.10 15.87 11.67
CA LEU A 120 5.70 17.19 11.46
C LEU A 120 7.18 17.07 11.12
N ASN A 121 7.62 17.84 10.12
CA ASN A 121 9.01 17.87 9.64
C ASN A 121 9.57 16.51 9.18
N PHE A 122 8.72 15.55 8.80
CA PHE A 122 9.15 14.30 8.17
C PHE A 122 8.86 14.34 6.67
N ASN A 123 9.92 14.56 5.88
CA ASN A 123 9.88 14.60 4.42
C ASN A 123 11.01 13.79 3.77
N GLU A 124 11.80 13.07 4.58
CA GLU A 124 12.92 12.26 4.10
C GLU A 124 12.40 10.95 3.49
N VAL A 125 12.55 10.82 2.17
CA VAL A 125 12.24 9.61 1.41
C VAL A 125 13.47 9.18 0.62
N ALA A 126 13.76 7.88 0.58
CA ALA A 126 14.90 7.33 -0.15
C ALA A 126 14.64 5.89 -0.58
N GLU A 127 15.35 5.39 -1.61
CA GLU A 127 15.27 3.97 -1.99
C GLU A 127 15.93 3.04 -0.97
N ASP A 128 16.92 3.52 -0.22
CA ASP A 128 17.46 2.81 0.93
C ASP A 128 16.48 2.96 2.09
N CYS A 129 15.48 2.08 2.14
CA CYS A 129 14.35 2.19 3.07
C CYS A 129 13.94 0.88 3.76
N LEU A 130 14.65 -0.24 3.52
CA LEU A 130 14.33 -1.54 4.13
C LEU A 130 14.81 -1.61 5.60
N TYR A 131 14.16 -0.80 6.42
CA TYR A 131 14.44 -0.64 7.84
C TYR A 131 13.19 -0.92 8.67
N LEU A 132 13.40 -1.29 9.93
CA LEU A 132 12.34 -1.45 10.92
C LEU A 132 12.73 -0.77 12.23
N ASP A 133 11.71 -0.41 13.01
CA ASP A 133 11.86 0.14 14.35
C ASP A 133 11.42 -0.92 15.37
N ILE A 134 12.18 -1.10 16.46
CA ILE A 134 11.92 -2.07 17.52
C ILE A 134 11.75 -1.34 18.86
N TYR A 135 10.62 -1.57 19.51
CA TYR A 135 10.30 -1.11 20.86
C TYR A 135 10.18 -2.33 21.77
N THR A 136 10.97 -2.42 22.83
CA THR A 136 10.95 -3.57 23.75
C THR A 136 10.86 -3.16 25.21
N PRO A 137 10.10 -3.90 26.04
CA PRO A 137 10.07 -3.66 27.48
C PRO A 137 11.47 -3.78 28.11
N ASN A 138 11.78 -2.86 29.01
CA ASN A 138 12.95 -2.90 29.87
C ASN A 138 12.50 -2.75 31.33
N ILE A 139 12.53 -3.84 32.09
CA ILE A 139 11.97 -3.89 33.43
C ILE A 139 13.05 -4.34 34.40
N ALA A 140 13.54 -3.40 35.19
CA ALA A 140 14.68 -3.56 36.08
C ALA A 140 14.48 -4.63 37.17
N SER A 141 13.22 -4.96 37.52
CA SER A 141 12.91 -5.98 38.52
C SER A 141 13.12 -7.41 38.01
N GLU A 142 13.11 -7.64 36.69
CA GLU A 142 13.21 -8.97 36.12
C GLU A 142 14.65 -9.49 36.00
N SER A 143 15.66 -8.60 36.04
CA SER A 143 17.07 -9.01 35.92
C SER A 143 17.69 -9.51 37.23
N LYS A 144 17.07 -9.25 38.39
CA LYS A 144 17.69 -9.52 39.70
C LYS A 144 17.60 -10.99 40.15
N ASN A 145 16.61 -11.75 39.69
CA ASN A 145 16.29 -13.07 40.27
C ASN A 145 16.13 -14.22 39.26
N ASN A 146 16.29 -14.03 37.95
CA ASN A 146 16.05 -15.08 36.95
C ASN A 146 17.25 -15.26 35.98
N PRO A 147 17.90 -16.43 35.92
CA PRO A 147 19.05 -16.67 35.06
C PRO A 147 18.70 -16.73 33.56
N SER A 148 17.42 -16.83 33.22
CA SER A 148 16.92 -16.70 31.84
C SER A 148 16.07 -15.43 31.72
N PRO A 149 16.34 -14.52 30.77
CA PRO A 149 15.52 -13.34 30.56
C PRO A 149 14.12 -13.75 30.10
N ASN A 150 13.07 -13.21 30.73
CA ASN A 150 11.71 -13.40 30.24
C ASN A 150 11.61 -12.89 28.81
N LEU A 151 11.00 -13.70 27.94
CA LEU A 151 10.68 -13.34 26.57
C LEU A 151 9.23 -12.86 26.46
N TYR A 152 9.02 -11.80 25.71
CA TYR A 152 7.74 -11.14 25.53
C TYR A 152 7.12 -11.49 24.18
N PRO A 153 5.78 -11.54 24.07
CA PRO A 153 5.13 -11.67 22.77
C PRO A 153 5.51 -10.51 21.85
N VAL A 154 5.47 -10.75 20.54
CA VAL A 154 5.96 -9.81 19.51
C VAL A 154 4.82 -9.41 18.59
N ILE A 155 4.62 -8.12 18.39
CA ILE A 155 3.81 -7.57 17.30
C ILE A 155 4.76 -7.17 16.17
N VAL A 156 4.52 -7.67 14.96
CA VAL A 156 5.10 -7.14 13.74
C VAL A 156 4.00 -6.38 13.00
N TYR A 157 4.12 -5.06 12.93
CA TYR A 157 3.11 -4.18 12.36
C TYR A 157 3.47 -3.76 10.93
N LEU A 158 2.52 -3.99 10.01
CA LEU A 158 2.54 -3.56 8.62
C LEU A 158 1.61 -2.35 8.46
N HIS A 159 2.18 -1.20 8.10
CA HIS A 159 1.40 0.03 7.97
C HIS A 159 0.43 0.01 6.77
N GLY A 160 -0.64 0.79 6.90
CA GLY A 160 -1.58 1.07 5.80
C GLY A 160 -1.04 2.11 4.81
N GLY A 161 -1.93 2.66 3.99
CA GLY A 161 -1.59 3.68 2.98
C GLY A 161 -1.76 3.23 1.54
N GLY A 162 -2.59 2.22 1.29
CA GLY A 162 -2.94 1.76 -0.06
C GLY A 162 -1.75 1.19 -0.83
N PHE A 163 -0.68 0.74 -0.16
CA PHE A 163 0.59 0.35 -0.78
C PHE A 163 1.38 1.46 -1.49
N ILE A 164 0.93 2.72 -1.43
CA ILE A 164 1.59 3.87 -2.09
C ILE A 164 2.22 4.86 -1.12
N MET A 165 1.84 4.81 0.16
CA MET A 165 2.32 5.69 1.21
C MET A 165 2.40 5.00 2.57
N GLY A 166 3.07 5.65 3.52
CA GLY A 166 3.22 5.22 4.90
C GLY A 166 4.70 5.05 5.32
N ALA A 167 4.94 5.03 6.62
CA ALA A 167 6.26 4.88 7.20
C ALA A 167 6.19 4.41 8.66
N SER A 168 7.26 3.78 9.13
CA SER A 168 7.37 3.28 10.50
C SER A 168 7.28 4.39 11.55
N LYS A 169 7.87 5.56 11.26
CA LYS A 169 7.86 6.75 12.12
C LYS A 169 6.45 7.26 12.49
N GLN A 170 5.42 6.91 11.71
CA GLN A 170 4.03 7.31 12.01
C GLN A 170 3.44 6.54 13.21
N TRP A 171 4.03 5.41 13.61
CA TRP A 171 3.41 4.45 14.50
C TRP A 171 4.33 4.14 15.70
N PRO A 172 4.19 4.87 16.81
CA PRO A 172 5.08 4.72 17.96
C PRO A 172 4.72 3.48 18.78
N GLY A 173 5.55 2.44 18.72
CA GLY A 173 5.31 1.18 19.45
C GLY A 173 5.51 1.26 20.97
N ILE A 174 5.83 2.44 21.52
CA ILE A 174 6.24 2.61 22.93
C ILE A 174 5.15 2.24 23.94
N PHE A 175 3.90 2.64 23.70
CA PHE A 175 2.79 2.40 24.64
C PHE A 175 2.39 0.92 24.72
N LEU A 176 2.48 0.22 23.58
CA LEU A 176 2.34 -1.23 23.50
C LEU A 176 3.51 -1.94 24.21
N ALA A 177 4.73 -1.41 24.06
CA ALA A 177 5.91 -1.96 24.73
C ALA A 177 5.89 -1.80 26.26
N GLU A 178 5.27 -0.75 26.77
CA GLU A 178 5.02 -0.59 28.21
C GLU A 178 4.11 -1.71 28.76
N ARG A 179 3.28 -2.35 27.92
CA ARG A 179 2.44 -3.52 28.24
C ARG A 179 3.10 -4.86 27.86
N PHE A 180 4.40 -4.99 28.16
CA PHE A 180 5.12 -6.27 28.07
C PHE A 180 5.08 -6.93 26.68
N THR A 181 5.09 -6.14 25.60
CA THR A 181 5.04 -6.64 24.23
C THR A 181 6.20 -6.03 23.42
N VAL A 182 6.94 -6.83 22.65
CA VAL A 182 7.90 -6.26 21.71
C VAL A 182 7.14 -5.82 20.46
N VAL A 183 7.34 -4.58 20.01
CA VAL A 183 6.70 -4.05 18.81
C VAL A 183 7.74 -3.78 17.76
N VAL A 184 7.53 -4.33 16.57
CA VAL A 184 8.35 -4.13 15.38
C VAL A 184 7.50 -3.43 14.34
N VAL A 185 7.93 -2.26 13.88
CA VAL A 185 7.23 -1.48 12.86
C VAL A 185 8.08 -1.47 11.59
N VAL A 186 7.52 -1.96 10.49
CA VAL A 186 8.28 -2.27 9.27
C VAL A 186 8.04 -1.22 8.18
N ASN A 187 9.12 -0.68 7.60
CA ASN A 187 9.05 -0.05 6.27
C ASN A 187 9.23 -1.13 5.20
N PHE A 188 8.45 -1.06 4.13
CA PHE A 188 8.58 -1.93 2.95
C PHE A 188 8.38 -1.08 1.69
N ARG A 189 8.90 -1.51 0.53
CA ARG A 189 8.80 -0.72 -0.70
C ARG A 189 7.34 -0.50 -1.09
N LEU A 190 7.07 0.73 -1.52
CA LEU A 190 5.76 1.23 -1.88
C LEU A 190 5.69 1.59 -3.35
N ASN A 191 4.49 1.85 -3.83
CA ASN A 191 4.25 2.44 -5.14
C ASN A 191 4.82 1.51 -6.26
N ALA A 192 5.11 2.03 -7.45
CA ALA A 192 5.68 1.28 -8.55
C ALA A 192 6.99 0.57 -8.16
N LEU A 193 7.79 1.14 -7.26
CA LEU A 193 9.04 0.52 -6.80
C LEU A 193 8.80 -0.73 -5.95
N GLY A 194 7.66 -0.83 -5.28
CA GLY A 194 7.23 -2.01 -4.53
C GLY A 194 6.39 -2.99 -5.34
N PHE A 195 5.65 -2.54 -6.36
CA PHE A 195 4.55 -3.34 -6.94
C PHE A 195 4.45 -3.34 -8.47
N LEU A 196 5.37 -2.70 -9.20
CA LEU A 196 5.35 -2.73 -10.67
C LEU A 196 5.49 -4.17 -11.19
N SER A 197 4.56 -4.59 -12.05
CA SER A 197 4.60 -5.88 -12.72
C SER A 197 4.43 -5.70 -14.23
N THR A 198 5.29 -6.35 -15.02
CA THR A 198 5.15 -6.47 -16.48
C THR A 198 4.29 -7.68 -16.88
N GLY A 199 3.87 -8.49 -15.90
CA GLY A 199 3.13 -9.73 -16.11
C GLY A 199 3.98 -10.87 -16.69
N ASP A 200 5.31 -10.73 -16.66
CA ASP A 200 6.28 -11.71 -17.10
C ASP A 200 7.49 -11.76 -16.14
N ARG A 201 8.46 -12.63 -16.43
CA ARG A 201 9.63 -12.86 -15.58
C ARG A 201 10.54 -11.64 -15.37
N TYR A 202 10.43 -10.58 -16.18
CA TYR A 202 11.32 -9.43 -16.10
C TYR A 202 10.93 -8.45 -14.98
N SER A 203 9.64 -8.44 -14.62
CA SER A 203 9.14 -7.81 -13.41
C SER A 203 7.88 -8.55 -12.95
N PRO A 204 8.01 -9.61 -12.14
CA PRO A 204 6.85 -10.35 -11.67
C PRO A 204 5.98 -9.52 -10.70
N GLY A 205 6.56 -8.52 -10.03
CA GLY A 205 5.89 -7.67 -9.05
C GLY A 205 6.10 -8.17 -7.61
N ASN A 206 5.25 -7.70 -6.69
CA ASN A 206 5.23 -8.10 -5.27
C ASN A 206 6.52 -7.83 -4.47
N TYR A 207 7.41 -6.95 -4.90
CA TYR A 207 8.65 -6.62 -4.18
C TYR A 207 8.40 -6.16 -2.74
N GLY A 208 7.39 -5.30 -2.54
CA GLY A 208 6.95 -4.86 -1.21
C GLY A 208 6.41 -6.00 -0.33
N MET A 209 5.85 -7.06 -0.93
CA MET A 209 5.44 -8.26 -0.17
C MET A 209 6.65 -9.11 0.23
N PHE A 210 7.64 -9.25 -0.64
CA PHE A 210 8.89 -9.94 -0.30
C PHE A 210 9.73 -9.18 0.72
N ASP A 211 9.66 -7.85 0.74
CA ASP A 211 10.20 -7.02 1.83
C ASP A 211 9.60 -7.39 3.18
N GLN A 212 8.28 -7.54 3.25
CA GLN A 212 7.58 -7.96 4.47
C GLN A 212 7.96 -9.39 4.89
N VAL A 213 8.13 -10.31 3.93
CA VAL A 213 8.66 -11.66 4.19
C VAL A 213 10.06 -11.58 4.81
N LYS A 214 10.96 -10.80 4.21
CA LYS A 214 12.34 -10.64 4.69
C LYS A 214 12.40 -9.99 6.07
N ALA A 215 11.56 -8.99 6.34
CA ALA A 215 11.43 -8.39 7.65
C ALA A 215 11.00 -9.42 8.71
N MET A 216 10.01 -10.26 8.40
CA MET A 216 9.59 -11.32 9.33
C MET A 216 10.67 -12.40 9.55
N GLN A 217 11.45 -12.75 8.51
CA GLN A 217 12.61 -13.64 8.64
C GLN A 217 13.68 -13.04 9.56
N PHE A 218 13.98 -11.75 9.39
CA PHE A 218 14.87 -11.01 10.29
C PHE A 218 14.36 -11.05 11.73
N VAL A 219 13.07 -10.75 11.96
CA VAL A 219 12.46 -10.78 13.30
C VAL A 219 12.59 -12.17 13.91
N ARG A 220 12.25 -13.23 13.18
CA ARG A 220 12.40 -14.61 13.67
C ARG A 220 13.82 -14.94 14.12
N LYS A 221 14.82 -14.46 13.37
CA LYS A 221 16.24 -14.71 13.66
C LYS A 221 16.79 -13.84 14.80
N ALA A 222 16.38 -12.57 14.91
CA ALA A 222 17.02 -11.59 15.79
C ALA A 222 16.20 -11.18 17.03
N ILE A 223 14.88 -11.37 17.06
CA ILE A 223 14.03 -10.73 18.08
C ILE A 223 14.31 -11.18 19.52
N ARG A 224 14.91 -12.36 19.70
CA ARG A 224 15.35 -12.87 21.00
C ARG A 224 16.39 -11.95 21.67
N SER A 225 17.26 -11.31 20.90
CA SER A 225 18.22 -10.30 21.40
C SER A 225 17.53 -9.06 21.99
N PHE A 226 16.31 -8.80 21.54
CA PHE A 226 15.45 -7.72 22.01
C PHE A 226 14.38 -8.24 22.98
N ARG A 227 14.62 -9.38 23.65
CA ARG A 227 13.68 -10.01 24.59
C ARG A 227 12.33 -10.40 24.00
N GLY A 228 12.20 -10.45 22.68
CA GLY A 228 10.99 -10.97 22.03
C GLY A 228 11.03 -12.49 21.91
N ASP A 229 9.86 -13.10 21.95
CA ASP A 229 9.66 -14.53 21.78
C ASP A 229 9.43 -14.84 20.29
N PRO A 230 10.39 -15.47 19.58
CA PRO A 230 10.22 -15.80 18.18
C PRO A 230 9.10 -16.83 17.94
N ASN A 231 8.57 -17.47 18.99
CA ASN A 231 7.47 -18.43 18.94
C ASN A 231 6.10 -17.81 19.32
N ARG A 232 6.04 -16.50 19.60
CA ARG A 232 4.79 -15.76 19.89
C ARG A 232 4.75 -14.44 19.14
N ILE A 233 4.77 -14.55 17.82
CA ILE A 233 4.66 -13.42 16.89
C ILE A 233 3.22 -13.26 16.39
N THR A 234 2.65 -12.08 16.57
CA THR A 234 1.42 -11.61 15.92
C THR A 234 1.79 -10.73 14.74
N LEU A 235 1.33 -11.09 13.54
CA LEU A 235 1.39 -10.19 12.38
C LEU A 235 0.15 -9.30 12.39
N MET A 236 0.37 -7.99 12.50
CA MET A 236 -0.70 -6.99 12.63
C MET A 236 -0.62 -6.01 11.45
N GLY A 237 -1.77 -5.57 10.95
CA GLY A 237 -1.79 -4.54 9.93
C GLY A 237 -3.11 -3.79 9.85
N HIS A 238 -3.05 -2.60 9.28
CA HIS A 238 -4.19 -1.71 9.05
C HIS A 238 -4.37 -1.42 7.55
N SER A 239 -5.61 -1.36 7.06
CA SER A 239 -5.92 -1.02 5.67
C SER A 239 -5.17 -1.92 4.67
N SER A 240 -4.36 -1.39 3.76
CA SER A 240 -3.48 -2.18 2.89
C SER A 240 -2.51 -3.10 3.66
N GLY A 241 -2.08 -2.70 4.86
CA GLY A 241 -1.30 -3.56 5.75
C GLY A 241 -2.13 -4.75 6.26
N ALA A 242 -3.43 -4.56 6.54
CA ALA A 242 -4.34 -5.66 6.90
C ALA A 242 -4.58 -6.60 5.71
N ALA A 243 -4.73 -6.05 4.50
CA ALA A 243 -4.80 -6.86 3.28
C ALA A 243 -3.51 -7.68 3.07
N ALA A 244 -2.34 -7.09 3.33
CA ALA A 244 -1.06 -7.80 3.32
C ALA A 244 -0.99 -8.93 4.36
N VAL A 245 -1.47 -8.71 5.59
CA VAL A 245 -1.61 -9.78 6.61
C VAL A 245 -2.49 -10.92 6.08
N GLY A 246 -3.62 -10.57 5.47
CA GLY A 246 -4.51 -11.49 4.78
C GLY A 246 -3.79 -12.33 3.72
N MET A 247 -2.97 -11.71 2.89
CA MET A 247 -2.16 -12.41 1.89
C MET A 247 -1.07 -13.28 2.50
N HIS A 248 -0.42 -12.85 3.59
CA HIS A 248 0.56 -13.65 4.32
C HIS A 248 -0.05 -14.91 4.97
N LEU A 249 -1.32 -14.87 5.37
CA LEU A 249 -2.05 -16.06 5.80
C LEU A 249 -2.15 -17.10 4.68
N LEU A 250 -2.26 -16.65 3.42
CA LEU A 250 -2.43 -17.51 2.24
C LEU A 250 -1.10 -17.91 1.58
N SER A 251 -0.08 -17.06 1.64
CA SER A 251 1.19 -17.27 0.94
C SER A 251 2.03 -18.40 1.53
N GLY A 252 2.55 -19.28 0.68
CA GLY A 252 3.55 -20.28 1.08
C GLY A 252 4.89 -19.67 1.54
N ARG A 253 5.14 -18.37 1.27
CA ARG A 253 6.36 -17.66 1.67
C ARG A 253 6.40 -17.23 3.13
N SER A 254 5.27 -17.37 3.83
CA SER A 254 5.13 -16.91 5.22
C SER A 254 4.82 -18.04 6.19
N VAL A 255 5.11 -19.28 5.78
CA VAL A 255 5.06 -20.45 6.65
C VAL A 255 6.04 -20.26 7.81
N ASP A 256 5.58 -20.55 9.03
CA ASP A 256 6.37 -20.46 10.26
C ASP A 256 7.03 -19.09 10.51
N LEU A 257 6.44 -18.00 10.01
CA LEU A 257 6.90 -16.63 10.28
C LEU A 257 6.09 -15.92 11.38
N PHE A 258 4.84 -16.32 11.62
CA PHE A 258 3.99 -15.78 12.69
C PHE A 258 3.00 -16.84 13.21
N HIS A 259 2.32 -16.55 14.32
CA HIS A 259 1.44 -17.48 15.04
C HIS A 259 0.02 -16.93 15.27
N ARG A 260 -0.14 -15.61 15.20
CA ARG A 260 -1.42 -14.89 15.29
C ARG A 260 -1.48 -13.81 14.24
N ALA A 261 -2.69 -13.42 13.84
CA ALA A 261 -2.92 -12.36 12.88
C ALA A 261 -3.93 -11.34 13.43
N ALA A 262 -3.68 -10.06 13.18
CA ALA A 262 -4.60 -8.96 13.49
C ALA A 262 -4.81 -8.10 12.24
N MET A 263 -6.05 -8.04 11.74
CA MET A 263 -6.43 -7.38 10.49
C MET A 263 -7.43 -6.25 10.76
N MET A 264 -7.04 -5.01 10.52
CA MET A 264 -7.84 -3.85 10.90
C MET A 264 -8.23 -3.05 9.66
N SER A 265 -9.53 -2.93 9.40
CA SER A 265 -10.08 -2.19 8.27
C SER A 265 -9.48 -2.60 6.92
N GLY A 266 -9.26 -3.90 6.69
CA GLY A 266 -8.79 -4.39 5.40
C GLY A 266 -8.81 -5.91 5.28
N SER A 267 -8.90 -6.39 4.04
CA SER A 267 -8.94 -7.81 3.69
C SER A 267 -8.23 -8.02 2.36
N GLU A 268 -7.60 -9.19 2.21
CA GLU A 268 -7.05 -9.65 0.93
C GLU A 268 -8.12 -9.90 -0.16
N LEU A 269 -9.40 -9.89 0.20
CA LEU A 269 -10.54 -10.04 -0.70
C LEU A 269 -11.14 -8.70 -1.16
N SER A 270 -10.67 -7.57 -0.63
CA SER A 270 -11.08 -6.25 -1.09
C SER A 270 -10.69 -6.03 -2.55
N GLU A 271 -11.53 -5.39 -3.36
CA GLU A 271 -11.25 -5.18 -4.80
C GLU A 271 -9.92 -4.45 -5.04
N TRP A 272 -9.58 -3.50 -4.17
CA TRP A 272 -8.36 -2.70 -4.26
C TRP A 272 -7.09 -3.43 -3.79
N ALA A 273 -7.21 -4.64 -3.23
CA ALA A 273 -6.08 -5.33 -2.61
C ALA A 273 -5.16 -6.03 -3.62
N VAL A 274 -5.71 -6.58 -4.72
CA VAL A 274 -4.93 -7.31 -5.73
C VAL A 274 -5.28 -6.84 -7.14
N ILE A 275 -4.25 -6.54 -7.94
CA ILE A 275 -4.40 -6.11 -9.33
C ILE A 275 -4.26 -7.32 -10.27
N PRO A 276 -5.18 -7.50 -11.23
CA PRO A 276 -5.02 -8.50 -12.28
C PRO A 276 -3.77 -8.24 -13.15
N LEU A 277 -3.02 -9.29 -13.51
CA LEU A 277 -1.76 -9.17 -14.26
C LEU A 277 -1.85 -8.34 -15.55
N HIS A 278 -2.94 -8.50 -16.31
CA HIS A 278 -3.15 -7.73 -17.55
C HIS A 278 -3.28 -6.22 -17.30
N GLU A 279 -3.85 -5.82 -16.16
CA GLU A 279 -3.98 -4.42 -15.74
C GLU A 279 -2.65 -3.89 -15.22
N ALA A 280 -1.94 -4.69 -14.40
CA ALA A 280 -0.61 -4.35 -13.93
C ALA A 280 0.35 -4.06 -15.09
N LYS A 281 0.32 -4.89 -16.14
CA LYS A 281 1.07 -4.68 -17.39
C LYS A 281 0.71 -3.37 -18.08
N GLU A 282 -0.56 -3.00 -18.11
CA GLU A 282 -1.01 -1.72 -18.69
C GLU A 282 -0.55 -0.53 -17.84
N TYR A 283 -0.62 -0.62 -16.51
CA TYR A 283 -0.08 0.41 -15.63
C TYR A 283 1.44 0.58 -15.79
N ALA A 284 2.19 -0.52 -15.92
CA ALA A 284 3.63 -0.48 -16.18
C ALA A 284 3.95 0.24 -17.51
N LYS A 285 3.16 0.01 -18.56
CA LYS A 285 3.28 0.72 -19.85
C LYS A 285 2.96 2.21 -19.72
N ARG A 286 1.90 2.58 -18.99
CA ARG A 286 1.52 3.98 -18.76
C ARG A 286 2.60 4.75 -18.01
N LEU A 287 3.12 4.16 -16.93
CA LEU A 287 4.25 4.74 -16.19
C LEU A 287 5.48 4.87 -17.07
N SER A 288 5.82 3.82 -17.82
CA SER A 288 6.99 3.84 -18.71
C SER A 288 6.87 4.91 -19.79
N ARG A 289 5.68 5.11 -20.35
CA ARG A 289 5.41 6.21 -21.30
C ARG A 289 5.62 7.57 -20.65
N GLU A 290 5.11 7.78 -19.44
CA GLU A 290 5.25 9.05 -18.70
C GLU A 290 6.71 9.41 -18.42
N VAL A 291 7.57 8.41 -18.18
CA VAL A 291 9.01 8.63 -18.00
C VAL A 291 9.82 8.45 -19.30
N GLY A 292 9.20 8.27 -20.46
CA GLY A 292 9.91 8.09 -21.74
C GLY A 292 10.80 6.83 -21.79
N CYS A 293 10.37 5.73 -21.16
CA CYS A 293 10.97 4.40 -21.29
C CYS A 293 10.24 3.55 -22.35
N PRO A 294 10.92 2.55 -22.96
CA PRO A 294 10.29 1.63 -23.91
C PRO A 294 9.06 0.93 -23.33
N THR A 295 8.04 0.70 -24.16
CA THR A 295 6.76 0.08 -23.74
C THR A 295 6.45 -1.25 -24.44
N GLY A 296 7.23 -1.60 -25.46
CA GLY A 296 7.02 -2.81 -26.26
C GLY A 296 7.63 -4.06 -25.62
N ASP A 297 8.95 -4.03 -25.35
CA ASP A 297 9.70 -5.12 -24.74
C ASP A 297 9.89 -4.91 -23.23
N SER A 298 9.54 -5.91 -22.43
CA SER A 298 9.58 -5.82 -20.96
C SER A 298 11.01 -5.73 -20.42
N LEU A 299 12.00 -6.37 -21.05
CA LEU A 299 13.38 -6.30 -20.60
C LEU A 299 13.92 -4.87 -20.79
N GLN A 300 13.76 -4.30 -21.98
CA GLN A 300 14.17 -2.92 -22.27
C GLN A 300 13.43 -1.89 -21.40
N MET A 301 12.15 -2.11 -21.14
CA MET A 301 11.36 -1.30 -20.21
C MET A 301 12.00 -1.30 -18.81
N MET A 302 12.23 -2.49 -18.26
CA MET A 302 12.78 -2.64 -16.91
C MET A 302 14.21 -2.13 -16.82
N ASP A 303 15.05 -2.34 -17.84
CA ASP A 303 16.41 -1.80 -17.88
C ASP A 303 16.41 -0.26 -17.92
N CYS A 304 15.49 0.34 -18.68
CA CYS A 304 15.30 1.79 -18.68
C CYS A 304 14.90 2.34 -17.31
N LEU A 305 13.85 1.76 -16.69
CA LEU A 305 13.37 2.17 -15.37
C LEU A 305 14.43 1.96 -14.28
N ARG A 306 15.21 0.88 -14.40
CA ARG A 306 16.22 0.52 -13.41
C ARG A 306 17.44 1.43 -13.47
N ASN A 307 17.95 1.72 -14.66
CA ASN A 307 19.26 2.34 -14.82
C ASN A 307 19.21 3.83 -15.18
N TYR A 308 18.13 4.30 -15.81
CA TYR A 308 18.07 5.63 -16.41
C TYR A 308 17.02 6.55 -15.80
N ARG A 309 16.30 6.09 -14.77
CA ARG A 309 15.31 6.89 -14.05
C ARG A 309 15.62 6.97 -12.57
N SER A 310 15.42 8.15 -11.98
CA SER A 310 15.49 8.33 -10.53
C SER A 310 14.19 7.83 -9.88
N PHE A 311 14.22 7.57 -8.56
CA PHE A 311 13.00 7.17 -7.87
C PHE A 311 11.97 8.30 -7.86
N GLU A 312 12.40 9.57 -7.83
CA GLU A 312 11.51 10.73 -7.88
C GLU A 312 10.78 10.79 -9.22
N GLN A 313 11.47 10.54 -10.33
CA GLN A 313 10.83 10.46 -11.65
C GLN A 313 9.78 9.35 -11.70
N ILE A 314 10.10 8.16 -11.16
CA ILE A 314 9.19 7.01 -11.13
C ILE A 314 7.97 7.30 -10.24
N VAL A 315 8.17 7.85 -9.03
CA VAL A 315 7.10 8.17 -8.08
C VAL A 315 6.21 9.29 -8.60
N ASN A 316 6.79 10.36 -9.16
CA ASN A 316 6.02 11.46 -9.75
C ASN A 316 5.21 11.00 -10.98
N ALA A 317 5.79 10.14 -11.83
CA ALA A 317 5.09 9.55 -12.96
C ALA A 317 3.96 8.64 -12.51
N SER A 318 4.22 7.81 -11.50
CA SER A 318 3.21 6.95 -10.87
C SER A 318 1.98 7.74 -10.40
N ALA A 319 2.18 8.88 -9.74
CA ALA A 319 1.09 9.71 -9.23
C ALA A 319 0.20 10.28 -10.36
N LYS A 320 0.69 10.30 -11.60
CA LYS A 320 -0.04 10.72 -12.80
C LYS A 320 -0.72 9.57 -13.52
N VAL A 321 -0.41 8.31 -13.20
CA VAL A 321 -1.07 7.15 -13.83
C VAL A 321 -2.49 7.05 -13.29
N PRO A 322 -3.53 7.27 -14.12
CA PRO A 322 -4.89 7.14 -13.65
C PRO A 322 -5.27 5.67 -13.52
N MET A 323 -6.15 5.38 -12.57
CA MET A 323 -6.82 4.09 -12.49
C MET A 323 -7.51 3.75 -13.81
N LEU A 324 -7.51 2.46 -14.15
CA LEU A 324 -8.33 1.97 -15.24
C LEU A 324 -9.82 2.21 -14.92
N PRO A 325 -10.64 2.54 -15.92
CA PRO A 325 -12.06 2.78 -15.70
C PRO A 325 -12.73 1.62 -14.97
N GLY A 326 -13.57 1.93 -13.98
CA GLY A 326 -14.33 0.93 -13.20
C GLY A 326 -13.54 0.28 -12.05
N ARG A 327 -12.29 0.67 -11.82
CA ARG A 327 -11.48 0.21 -10.70
C ARG A 327 -11.46 1.21 -9.55
N ILE A 328 -11.41 0.68 -8.33
CA ILE A 328 -11.26 1.45 -7.08
C ILE A 328 -9.88 1.18 -6.50
N GLY A 329 -9.29 2.20 -5.86
CA GLY A 329 -7.97 2.10 -5.22
C GLY A 329 -6.92 2.88 -6.01
N ASN A 330 -5.77 2.26 -6.24
CA ASN A 330 -4.63 2.86 -6.93
C ASN A 330 -3.92 1.80 -7.82
N PRO A 331 -3.06 2.21 -8.77
CA PRO A 331 -2.55 1.30 -9.79
C PRO A 331 -1.38 0.43 -9.32
N TRP A 332 -0.98 0.52 -8.04
CA TRP A 332 0.17 -0.16 -7.47
C TRP A 332 -0.21 -0.94 -6.22
N ALA A 333 -0.50 -2.22 -6.41
CA ALA A 333 -0.83 -3.15 -5.35
C ALA A 333 -0.31 -4.55 -5.72
N PRO A 334 -0.35 -5.52 -4.79
CA PRO A 334 0.04 -6.90 -5.08
C PRO A 334 -0.65 -7.49 -6.32
N VAL A 335 0.02 -8.43 -6.97
CA VAL A 335 -0.48 -9.18 -8.13
C VAL A 335 -0.43 -10.68 -7.89
N VAL A 336 -1.23 -11.45 -8.62
CA VAL A 336 -1.14 -12.92 -8.64
C VAL A 336 0.03 -13.34 -9.52
N ASP A 337 1.16 -13.71 -8.92
CA ASP A 337 2.42 -14.00 -9.63
C ASP A 337 2.66 -15.49 -9.92
N GLY A 338 1.80 -16.39 -9.42
CA GLY A 338 1.86 -17.83 -9.72
C GLY A 338 1.81 -18.23 -11.20
N PRO A 339 0.92 -17.65 -12.02
CA PRO A 339 0.83 -17.96 -13.45
C PRO A 339 2.01 -17.47 -14.29
N ILE A 340 2.94 -16.68 -13.73
CA ILE A 340 4.05 -16.10 -14.49
C ILE A 340 5.12 -17.17 -14.76
N VAL A 341 5.31 -17.51 -16.04
CA VAL A 341 6.33 -18.48 -16.46
C VAL A 341 7.73 -18.00 -16.10
N GLY A 342 8.51 -18.86 -15.44
CA GLY A 342 9.86 -18.55 -14.97
C GLY A 342 9.93 -18.02 -13.54
N VAL A 343 8.78 -17.81 -12.89
CA VAL A 343 8.71 -17.45 -11.47
C VAL A 343 8.53 -18.73 -10.65
N ASN A 344 9.65 -19.35 -10.27
CA ASN A 344 9.64 -20.54 -9.41
C ASN A 344 9.29 -20.22 -7.94
N TYR A 345 9.19 -18.93 -7.60
CA TYR A 345 9.12 -18.44 -6.24
C TYR A 345 7.94 -17.48 -5.95
N ALA A 346 6.76 -17.72 -6.54
CA ALA A 346 5.58 -16.86 -6.38
C ALA A 346 5.20 -16.57 -4.92
N PHE A 347 4.76 -15.34 -4.64
CA PHE A 347 4.19 -14.93 -3.37
C PHE A 347 2.70 -15.30 -3.27
N LEU A 348 1.93 -15.01 -4.32
CA LEU A 348 0.52 -15.39 -4.50
C LEU A 348 0.39 -16.32 -5.72
N SER A 349 0.34 -17.62 -5.44
CA SER A 349 0.21 -18.64 -6.50
C SER A 349 -1.11 -18.57 -7.25
N GLU A 350 -2.16 -18.02 -6.64
CA GLU A 350 -3.50 -17.91 -7.19
C GLU A 350 -4.24 -16.72 -6.54
N HIS A 351 -5.38 -16.31 -7.10
CA HIS A 351 -6.24 -15.28 -6.52
C HIS A 351 -6.64 -15.59 -5.06
N PRO A 352 -6.59 -14.62 -4.12
CA PRO A 352 -6.86 -14.85 -2.70
C PRO A 352 -8.20 -15.54 -2.41
N ALA A 353 -9.25 -15.21 -3.17
CA ALA A 353 -10.57 -15.83 -3.05
C ALA A 353 -10.56 -17.36 -3.31
N LEU A 354 -9.67 -17.85 -4.18
CA LEU A 354 -9.48 -19.27 -4.44
C LEU A 354 -8.55 -19.89 -3.40
N LEU A 355 -7.46 -19.21 -3.04
CA LEU A 355 -6.52 -19.68 -2.02
C LEU A 355 -7.21 -19.91 -0.67
N ARG A 356 -8.08 -19.00 -0.22
CA ARG A 356 -8.81 -19.15 1.05
C ARG A 356 -9.68 -20.41 1.13
N ARG A 357 -10.13 -20.93 -0.01
CA ARG A 357 -10.99 -22.12 -0.12
C ARG A 357 -10.21 -23.42 -0.20
N GLN A 358 -8.89 -23.35 -0.36
CA GLN A 358 -8.06 -24.55 -0.42
C GLN A 358 -8.01 -25.25 0.93
N VAL A 359 -7.89 -26.57 0.91
CA VAL A 359 -7.61 -27.36 2.10
C VAL A 359 -6.22 -27.01 2.64
N GLY A 360 -6.03 -27.10 3.97
CA GLY A 360 -4.72 -26.87 4.58
C GLY A 360 -4.37 -25.40 4.87
N GLN A 361 -5.37 -24.54 5.08
CA GLN A 361 -5.15 -23.17 5.56
C GLN A 361 -4.33 -23.14 6.86
N LYS A 362 -3.51 -22.10 7.04
CA LYS A 362 -2.75 -21.88 8.28
C LYS A 362 -3.72 -21.74 9.47
N LYS A 363 -3.55 -22.56 10.51
CA LYS A 363 -4.35 -22.52 11.75
C LYS A 363 -3.87 -21.42 12.68
N VAL A 364 -4.09 -20.17 12.28
CA VAL A 364 -3.64 -18.96 12.99
C VAL A 364 -4.85 -18.29 13.62
N SER A 365 -4.81 -17.95 14.92
CA SER A 365 -5.89 -17.17 15.54
C SER A 365 -5.94 -15.77 14.93
N LEU A 366 -7.16 -15.29 14.65
CA LEU A 366 -7.38 -14.03 13.94
C LEU A 366 -8.16 -13.06 14.82
N MET A 367 -7.61 -11.86 15.03
CA MET A 367 -8.37 -10.68 15.42
C MET A 367 -8.65 -9.86 14.16
N VAL A 368 -9.89 -9.44 13.97
CA VAL A 368 -10.27 -8.68 12.78
C VAL A 368 -11.34 -7.64 13.12
N GLY A 369 -11.29 -6.49 12.48
CA GLY A 369 -12.32 -5.49 12.69
C GLY A 369 -12.28 -4.35 11.70
N MET A 370 -13.21 -3.43 11.90
CA MET A 370 -13.40 -2.24 11.08
C MET A 370 -13.93 -1.09 11.94
N VAL A 371 -13.86 0.13 11.43
CA VAL A 371 -14.56 1.27 12.02
C VAL A 371 -15.99 1.36 11.48
N LYS A 372 -16.84 2.11 12.18
CA LYS A 372 -18.25 2.30 11.79
C LYS A 372 -18.43 2.92 10.41
N ASP A 373 -17.70 4.01 10.14
CA ASP A 373 -17.93 4.90 9.01
C ASP A 373 -16.73 4.88 8.04
N GLU A 374 -16.25 3.68 7.66
CA GLU A 374 -15.08 3.45 6.79
C GLU A 374 -15.08 4.36 5.54
N GLY A 375 -16.22 4.42 4.85
CA GLY A 375 -16.37 5.17 3.60
C GLY A 375 -16.16 6.67 3.75
N ALA A 376 -16.30 7.24 4.96
CA ALA A 376 -16.23 8.68 5.19
C ALA A 376 -14.84 9.26 4.85
N PHE A 377 -13.78 8.46 4.96
CA PHE A 377 -12.43 8.86 4.57
C PHE A 377 -12.28 9.08 3.06
N PHE A 378 -13.04 8.30 2.27
CA PHE A 378 -12.91 8.23 0.82
C PHE A 378 -13.87 9.18 0.09
N ILE A 379 -14.73 9.89 0.82
CA ILE A 379 -15.54 10.98 0.28
C ILE A 379 -14.69 12.26 0.27
N PRO A 380 -14.35 12.81 -0.91
CA PRO A 380 -13.50 13.99 -0.97
C PRO A 380 -14.18 15.20 -0.33
N ASN A 381 -13.38 16.10 0.24
CA ASN A 381 -13.82 17.38 0.79
C ASN A 381 -14.21 18.37 -0.32
N LEU A 382 -15.19 18.00 -1.13
CA LEU A 382 -15.80 18.91 -2.09
C LEU A 382 -16.85 19.76 -1.35
N PRO A 383 -16.89 21.10 -1.53
CA PRO A 383 -17.87 21.96 -0.89
C PRO A 383 -19.32 21.45 -1.03
N ASN A 384 -19.64 20.88 -2.20
CA ASN A 384 -20.97 20.35 -2.51
C ASN A 384 -21.34 19.05 -1.79
N LEU A 385 -20.40 18.37 -1.11
CA LEU A 385 -20.63 17.13 -0.35
C LEU A 385 -20.65 17.38 1.17
N ILE A 386 -20.14 18.53 1.63
CA ILE A 386 -20.11 18.94 3.04
C ILE A 386 -21.52 19.30 3.55
N ASP A 387 -22.39 19.83 2.69
CA ASP A 387 -23.77 20.17 3.05
C ASP A 387 -24.76 19.00 2.86
N GLY A 388 -24.28 17.87 2.33
CA GLY A 388 -25.06 16.66 2.05
C GLY A 388 -24.85 16.19 0.61
N VAL A 389 -25.62 15.19 0.17
CA VAL A 389 -25.60 14.68 -1.20
C VAL A 389 -27.01 14.72 -1.75
N THR A 390 -27.21 15.25 -2.95
CA THR A 390 -28.52 15.25 -3.61
C THR A 390 -28.81 13.91 -4.28
N GLU A 391 -30.09 13.59 -4.50
CA GLU A 391 -30.46 12.33 -5.18
C GLU A 391 -29.79 12.19 -6.57
N PRO A 392 -29.75 13.23 -7.44
CA PRO A 392 -29.05 13.12 -8.72
C PRO A 392 -27.54 12.89 -8.58
N GLN A 393 -26.91 13.47 -7.56
CA GLN A 393 -25.49 13.22 -7.30
C GLN A 393 -25.24 11.76 -6.89
N PHE A 394 -26.08 11.23 -6.01
CA PHE A 394 -25.98 9.84 -5.57
C PHE A 394 -26.21 8.85 -6.73
N SER A 395 -27.27 9.06 -7.53
CA SER A 395 -27.52 8.29 -8.76
C SER A 395 -26.32 8.35 -9.71
N ASN A 396 -25.74 9.53 -9.95
CA ASN A 396 -24.59 9.67 -10.84
C ASN A 396 -23.34 8.93 -10.35
N ILE A 397 -23.11 8.89 -9.04
CA ILE A 397 -22.01 8.12 -8.43
C ILE A 397 -22.23 6.62 -8.68
N ILE A 398 -23.46 6.12 -8.52
CA ILE A 398 -23.80 4.72 -8.81
C ILE A 398 -23.65 4.43 -10.30
N ASP A 399 -24.11 5.34 -11.17
CA ASP A 399 -23.94 5.22 -12.62
C ASP A 399 -22.46 5.12 -12.99
N GLU A 400 -21.59 5.95 -12.42
CA GLU A 400 -20.15 5.89 -12.67
C GLU A 400 -19.53 4.60 -12.14
N PHE A 401 -19.93 4.16 -10.95
CA PHE A 401 -19.50 2.91 -10.35
C PHE A 401 -19.84 1.70 -11.24
N ILE A 402 -20.98 1.72 -11.94
CA ILE A 402 -21.44 0.62 -12.81
C ILE A 402 -20.90 0.74 -14.24
N ARG A 403 -20.84 1.96 -14.81
CA ARG A 403 -20.62 2.23 -16.24
C ARG A 403 -19.46 1.47 -16.87
N TYR A 404 -18.35 1.37 -16.13
CA TYR A 404 -17.12 0.78 -16.63
C TYR A 404 -16.87 -0.65 -16.12
N ARG A 405 -17.83 -1.20 -15.38
CA ARG A 405 -17.86 -2.62 -15.02
C ARG A 405 -18.65 -3.32 -16.13
N ASN A 406 -18.04 -4.31 -16.79
CA ASN A 406 -18.65 -5.16 -17.83
C ASN A 406 -19.79 -6.07 -17.28
N VAL A 407 -20.85 -5.45 -16.75
CA VAL A 407 -21.99 -6.11 -16.08
C VAL A 407 -23.08 -6.46 -17.08
N GLU A 408 -23.79 -7.57 -16.85
CA GLU A 408 -24.89 -8.00 -17.73
C GLU A 408 -26.14 -7.12 -17.63
N LYS A 409 -26.50 -6.67 -16.42
CA LYS A 409 -27.75 -5.96 -16.13
C LYS A 409 -27.50 -4.62 -15.41
N PRO A 410 -26.91 -3.62 -16.09
CA PRO A 410 -26.49 -2.37 -15.45
C PRO A 410 -27.66 -1.58 -14.83
N ILE A 411 -28.82 -1.54 -15.49
CA ILE A 411 -30.01 -0.84 -14.97
C ILE A 411 -30.52 -1.52 -13.70
N ALA A 412 -30.72 -2.84 -13.74
CA ALA A 412 -31.19 -3.58 -12.56
C ALA A 412 -30.20 -3.48 -11.38
N LEU A 413 -28.89 -3.47 -11.66
CA LEU A 413 -27.88 -3.24 -10.63
C LEU A 413 -27.98 -1.86 -10.01
N LYS A 414 -28.18 -0.82 -10.82
CA LYS A 414 -28.38 0.55 -10.34
C LYS A 414 -29.59 0.59 -9.41
N ASP A 415 -30.74 0.12 -9.89
CA ASP A 415 -31.99 0.12 -9.13
C ASP A 415 -31.83 -0.65 -7.80
N ALA A 416 -31.09 -1.75 -7.82
CA ALA A 416 -30.81 -2.54 -6.62
C ALA A 416 -29.90 -1.81 -5.62
N ILE A 417 -28.84 -1.15 -6.08
CA ILE A 417 -27.94 -0.38 -5.19
C ILE A 417 -28.68 0.84 -4.62
N GLU A 418 -29.41 1.58 -5.46
CA GLU A 418 -30.25 2.69 -5.01
C GLU A 418 -31.28 2.22 -3.99
N PHE A 419 -31.92 1.07 -4.24
CA PHE A 419 -32.88 0.51 -3.29
C PHE A 419 -32.24 0.14 -1.95
N GLN A 420 -31.08 -0.52 -1.98
CA GLN A 420 -30.36 -0.98 -0.81
C GLN A 420 -29.84 0.19 0.04
N TYR A 421 -29.39 1.27 -0.61
CA TYR A 421 -28.75 2.41 0.02
C TYR A 421 -29.60 3.69 -0.01
N THR A 422 -30.93 3.55 -0.01
CA THR A 422 -31.85 4.68 0.24
C THR A 422 -32.39 4.62 1.66
N TYR A 423 -32.38 5.76 2.36
CA TYR A 423 -33.10 5.88 3.63
C TYR A 423 -34.57 6.21 3.37
N TRP A 424 -35.38 5.16 3.15
CA TRP A 424 -36.78 5.27 2.73
C TRP A 424 -37.71 6.15 3.59
N PRO A 425 -37.52 6.32 4.91
CA PRO A 425 -38.35 7.26 5.67
C PRO A 425 -38.16 8.72 5.25
N GLN A 426 -37.00 9.08 4.71
CA GLN A 426 -36.68 10.44 4.24
C GLN A 426 -35.71 10.37 3.03
N PRO A 427 -36.18 9.90 1.86
CA PRO A 427 -35.31 9.59 0.73
C PRO A 427 -34.61 10.83 0.15
N SER A 428 -35.24 12.00 0.24
CA SER A 428 -34.71 13.27 -0.30
C SER A 428 -33.85 14.07 0.69
N ASN A 429 -33.59 13.55 1.88
CA ASN A 429 -32.78 14.26 2.87
C ASN A 429 -31.29 14.12 2.55
N TYR A 430 -30.64 15.25 2.23
CA TYR A 430 -29.25 15.26 1.75
C TYR A 430 -28.24 14.68 2.74
N SER A 431 -28.49 14.83 4.05
CA SER A 431 -27.62 14.26 5.08
C SER A 431 -27.76 12.73 5.17
N PHE A 432 -28.96 12.20 4.98
CA PHE A 432 -29.17 10.75 4.96
C PHE A 432 -28.67 10.09 3.68
N ILE A 433 -28.79 10.76 2.53
CA ILE A 433 -28.18 10.30 1.27
C ILE A 433 -26.66 10.23 1.44
N ARG A 434 -26.02 11.27 2.01
CA ARG A 434 -24.57 11.23 2.32
C ARG A 434 -24.21 10.06 3.22
N LYS A 435 -24.96 9.86 4.31
CA LYS A 435 -24.72 8.75 5.23
C LYS A 435 -24.83 7.40 4.52
N LYS A 436 -25.80 7.24 3.62
CA LYS A 436 -25.95 6.01 2.84
C LYS A 436 -24.85 5.83 1.80
N LEU A 437 -24.31 6.89 1.22
CA LEU A 437 -23.10 6.83 0.41
C LEU A 437 -21.88 6.37 1.24
N ILE A 438 -21.70 6.88 2.47
CA ILE A 438 -20.64 6.43 3.39
C ILE A 438 -20.78 4.93 3.68
N GLU A 439 -22.00 4.50 4.01
CA GLU A 439 -22.32 3.10 4.25
C GLU A 439 -22.04 2.23 3.01
N MET A 440 -22.47 2.65 1.81
CA MET A 440 -22.24 1.94 0.55
C MET A 440 -20.75 1.76 0.28
N MET A 441 -19.96 2.83 0.38
CA MET A 441 -18.52 2.78 0.16
C MET A 441 -17.81 1.91 1.21
N GLY A 442 -18.18 2.05 2.49
CA GLY A 442 -17.59 1.25 3.57
C GLY A 442 -17.90 -0.24 3.43
N ASP A 443 -19.14 -0.58 3.10
CA ASP A 443 -19.58 -1.96 2.90
C ASP A 443 -18.86 -2.58 1.68
N TYR A 444 -18.82 -1.88 0.55
CA TYR A 444 -18.20 -2.38 -0.68
C TYR A 444 -16.67 -2.51 -0.57
N MET A 445 -15.98 -1.47 -0.08
CA MET A 445 -14.52 -1.43 -0.07
C MET A 445 -13.91 -2.29 1.06
N PHE A 446 -14.62 -2.48 2.17
CA PHE A 446 -14.08 -3.12 3.38
C PHE A 446 -15.00 -4.20 3.93
N GLY A 447 -16.22 -3.83 4.34
CA GLY A 447 -17.08 -4.67 5.16
C GLY A 447 -17.42 -6.02 4.54
N ALA A 448 -17.80 -6.06 3.26
CA ALA A 448 -18.13 -7.29 2.54
C ALA A 448 -16.94 -8.24 2.44
N ALA A 449 -15.76 -7.73 2.11
CA ALA A 449 -14.52 -8.51 2.02
C ALA A 449 -14.07 -9.04 3.39
N ILE A 450 -14.12 -8.21 4.43
CA ILE A 450 -13.81 -8.60 5.82
C ILE A 450 -14.77 -9.69 6.30
N SER A 451 -16.07 -9.54 6.03
CA SER A 451 -17.09 -10.55 6.37
C SER A 451 -16.81 -11.89 5.70
N GLU A 452 -16.43 -11.89 4.42
CA GLU A 452 -16.09 -13.10 3.69
C GLU A 452 -14.79 -13.75 4.22
N THR A 453 -13.77 -12.94 4.54
CA THR A 453 -12.56 -13.39 5.22
C THR A 453 -12.89 -14.09 6.55
N ILE A 454 -13.72 -13.48 7.40
CA ILE A 454 -14.16 -14.06 8.67
C ILE A 454 -14.88 -15.40 8.44
N ARG A 455 -15.86 -15.42 7.54
CA ARG A 455 -16.70 -16.59 7.23
C ARG A 455 -15.87 -17.81 6.82
N GLN A 456 -14.79 -17.58 6.06
CA GLN A 456 -13.88 -18.63 5.64
C GLN A 456 -12.87 -19.01 6.74
N HIS A 457 -12.30 -18.04 7.46
CA HIS A 457 -11.26 -18.29 8.47
C HIS A 457 -11.78 -19.03 9.71
N VAL A 458 -12.98 -18.70 10.17
CA VAL A 458 -13.63 -19.30 11.35
C VAL A 458 -13.89 -20.80 11.18
N GLN A 459 -13.80 -21.34 9.95
CA GLN A 459 -13.90 -22.78 9.71
C GLN A 459 -12.70 -23.56 10.24
N HIS A 460 -11.56 -22.90 10.45
CA HIS A 460 -10.28 -23.57 10.72
C HIS A 460 -9.55 -23.07 11.97
N SER A 461 -9.93 -21.89 12.49
CA SER A 461 -9.27 -21.27 13.62
C SER A 461 -10.20 -20.34 14.40
N THR A 462 -9.76 -19.89 15.58
CA THR A 462 -10.47 -18.91 16.40
C THR A 462 -10.42 -17.53 15.75
N VAL A 463 -11.57 -16.85 15.72
CA VAL A 463 -11.72 -15.48 15.22
C VAL A 463 -12.33 -14.61 16.32
N TYR A 464 -11.81 -13.40 16.50
CA TYR A 464 -12.42 -12.33 17.29
C TYR A 464 -12.72 -11.16 16.36
N SER A 465 -13.99 -10.76 16.27
CA SER A 465 -14.42 -9.63 15.44
C SER A 465 -14.73 -8.40 16.29
N TYR A 466 -14.38 -7.21 15.83
CA TYR A 466 -14.84 -5.94 16.43
C TYR A 466 -15.36 -4.95 15.39
N VAL A 467 -16.18 -4.01 15.88
CA VAL A 467 -16.51 -2.77 15.18
C VAL A 467 -16.22 -1.61 16.11
N PHE A 468 -15.38 -0.70 15.68
CA PHE A 468 -15.01 0.49 16.46
C PHE A 468 -15.99 1.63 16.19
N GLU A 469 -16.74 2.02 17.22
CA GLU A 469 -17.80 3.05 17.15
C GLU A 469 -17.54 4.23 18.11
N TYR A 470 -16.33 4.35 18.64
CA TYR A 470 -15.98 5.46 19.52
C TYR A 470 -15.61 6.71 18.71
N SER A 471 -16.23 7.84 19.03
CA SER A 471 -15.87 9.17 18.51
C SER A 471 -15.48 10.07 19.66
N SER A 472 -14.31 10.69 19.56
CA SER A 472 -13.88 11.75 20.48
C SER A 472 -14.81 12.97 20.36
N LEU A 473 -15.03 13.68 21.47
CA LEU A 473 -15.73 14.97 21.46
C LEU A 473 -14.89 16.09 20.83
N ARG A 474 -13.58 15.86 20.70
CA ARG A 474 -12.60 16.80 20.12
C ARG A 474 -12.12 16.34 18.75
N ASN A 475 -12.94 15.56 18.04
CA ASN A 475 -12.60 15.02 16.73
C ASN A 475 -12.21 16.16 15.77
N TYR A 476 -11.03 16.06 15.15
CA TYR A 476 -10.55 17.11 14.23
C TYR A 476 -11.28 17.12 12.88
N VAL A 477 -11.97 16.02 12.54
CA VAL A 477 -12.78 15.95 11.32
C VAL A 477 -14.22 16.40 11.55
N PRO A 478 -14.93 16.88 10.51
CA PRO A 478 -16.34 17.25 10.62
C PRO A 478 -17.20 16.12 11.21
N GLN A 479 -18.15 16.47 12.07
CA GLN A 479 -19.00 15.52 12.80
C GLN A 479 -19.72 14.51 11.88
N TRP A 480 -20.07 14.92 10.65
CA TRP A 480 -20.74 14.04 9.69
C TRP A 480 -19.89 12.85 9.23
N ARG A 481 -18.56 12.91 9.41
CA ARG A 481 -17.66 11.80 9.07
C ARG A 481 -17.69 10.66 10.09
N GLY A 482 -18.32 10.87 11.25
CA GLY A 482 -18.43 9.85 12.28
C GLY A 482 -17.08 9.28 12.67
N VAL A 483 -16.97 7.95 12.66
CA VAL A 483 -15.75 7.20 12.97
C VAL A 483 -15.11 6.68 11.68
N SER A 484 -14.23 7.50 11.13
CA SER A 484 -13.62 7.36 9.80
C SER A 484 -12.44 6.37 9.78
N HIS A 485 -12.13 5.84 8.59
CA HIS A 485 -11.04 4.87 8.35
C HIS A 485 -9.73 5.24 9.07
N GLY A 486 -9.20 4.30 9.85
CA GLY A 486 -7.94 4.43 10.60
C GLY A 486 -8.01 5.15 11.94
N GLN A 487 -9.18 5.62 12.38
CA GLN A 487 -9.29 6.29 13.69
C GLN A 487 -9.10 5.36 14.89
N ASP A 488 -9.33 4.06 14.76
CA ASP A 488 -9.04 3.07 15.81
C ASP A 488 -7.53 2.92 16.07
N MET A 489 -6.70 3.18 15.05
CA MET A 489 -5.23 3.13 15.16
C MET A 489 -4.67 4.15 16.15
N ASP A 490 -5.29 5.34 16.25
CA ASP A 490 -4.89 6.37 17.22
C ASP A 490 -4.91 5.81 18.66
N TYR A 491 -5.92 5.00 18.96
CA TYR A 491 -6.14 4.43 20.29
C TYR A 491 -5.26 3.22 20.54
N ILE A 492 -4.96 2.41 19.52
CA ILE A 492 -4.07 1.24 19.66
C ILE A 492 -2.60 1.66 19.81
N PHE A 493 -2.18 2.71 19.11
CA PHE A 493 -0.81 3.25 19.23
C PHE A 493 -0.68 4.31 20.32
N GLY A 494 -1.68 4.48 21.18
CA GLY A 494 -1.56 5.31 22.38
C GLY A 494 -1.43 6.81 22.13
N LEU A 495 -1.88 7.33 20.98
CA LEU A 495 -1.83 8.77 20.70
C LEU A 495 -2.52 9.62 21.78
N PRO A 496 -3.59 9.17 22.47
CA PRO A 496 -4.17 9.88 23.62
C PRO A 496 -3.24 10.12 24.81
N PHE A 497 -2.12 9.39 24.90
CA PHE A 497 -1.12 9.55 25.96
C PHE A 497 0.06 10.44 25.57
N ILE A 498 0.12 10.93 24.33
CA ILE A 498 1.20 11.81 23.89
C ILE A 498 1.06 13.18 24.57
N ASN A 499 1.97 13.44 25.51
CA ASN A 499 2.19 14.73 26.15
C ASN A 499 3.34 15.48 25.44
N GLU A 500 3.69 16.68 25.93
CA GLU A 500 4.75 17.49 25.32
C GLU A 500 6.10 16.77 25.24
N THR A 501 6.47 16.04 26.30
CA THR A 501 7.69 15.24 26.33
C THR A 501 7.69 14.15 25.25
N TYR A 502 6.58 13.43 25.06
CA TYR A 502 6.48 12.44 23.98
C TYR A 502 6.46 13.07 22.59
N ARG A 503 5.92 14.29 22.42
CA ARG A 503 5.97 15.00 21.12
C ARG A 503 7.41 15.29 20.73
N GLU A 504 8.20 15.83 21.67
CA GLU A 504 9.62 16.08 21.43
C GLU A 504 10.39 14.79 21.19
N LEU A 505 10.08 13.73 21.95
CA LEU A 505 10.76 12.44 21.87
C LEU A 505 10.50 11.71 20.55
N LEU A 506 9.24 11.60 20.17
CA LEU A 506 8.78 10.78 19.05
C LEU A 506 8.70 11.60 17.75
N GLY A 507 8.66 12.93 17.84
CA GLY A 507 8.39 13.82 16.71
C GLY A 507 6.97 13.66 16.16
N ILE A 508 6.04 13.12 16.96
CA ILE A 508 4.66 12.84 16.57
C ILE A 508 3.75 13.86 17.23
N PHE A 509 2.89 14.47 16.41
CA PHE A 509 1.97 15.51 16.82
C PHE A 509 0.57 15.08 16.44
N PRO A 510 -0.22 14.57 17.40
CA PRO A 510 -1.56 14.14 17.09
C PRO A 510 -2.41 15.29 16.52
N ARG A 511 -3.29 14.95 15.58
CA ARG A 511 -4.14 15.91 14.86
C ARG A 511 -5.21 16.55 15.73
N GLN A 512 -5.43 16.02 16.94
CA GLN A 512 -6.40 16.51 17.89
C GLN A 512 -5.88 16.42 19.33
N TYR A 513 -6.52 17.17 20.22
CA TYR A 513 -6.35 17.00 21.65
C TYR A 513 -7.26 15.89 22.16
N TYR A 514 -6.69 14.96 22.91
CA TYR A 514 -7.44 13.87 23.53
C TYR A 514 -7.80 14.17 24.98
N ASP A 515 -8.97 13.70 25.40
CA ASP A 515 -9.47 13.84 26.77
C ASP A 515 -9.32 12.53 27.58
N TYR A 516 -9.92 12.51 28.78
CA TYR A 516 -9.88 11.33 29.66
C TYR A 516 -10.64 10.13 29.09
N SER A 517 -11.74 10.35 28.36
CA SER A 517 -12.51 9.27 27.71
C SER A 517 -11.68 8.63 26.60
N ASP A 518 -10.97 9.45 25.82
CA ASP A 518 -10.07 8.98 24.77
C ASP A 518 -8.95 8.10 25.35
N ARG A 519 -8.35 8.52 26.47
CA ARG A 519 -7.34 7.72 27.19
C ARG A 519 -7.90 6.39 27.70
N ASN A 520 -9.14 6.36 28.21
CA ASN A 520 -9.77 5.12 28.66
C ASN A 520 -10.00 4.12 27.51
N ILE A 521 -10.43 4.62 26.35
CA ILE A 521 -10.58 3.79 25.15
C ILE A 521 -9.22 3.30 24.66
N SER A 522 -8.20 4.15 24.68
CA SER A 522 -6.84 3.76 24.30
C SER A 522 -6.26 2.70 25.23
N GLU A 523 -6.41 2.84 26.56
CA GLU A 523 -6.06 1.78 27.51
C GLU A 523 -6.76 0.46 27.15
N TYR A 524 -8.06 0.52 26.88
CA TYR A 524 -8.84 -0.67 26.56
C TYR A 524 -8.33 -1.36 25.29
N MET A 525 -8.09 -0.59 24.22
CA MET A 525 -7.59 -1.10 22.95
C MET A 525 -6.16 -1.68 23.05
N ILE A 526 -5.25 -0.97 23.74
CA ILE A 526 -3.87 -1.43 23.97
C ILE A 526 -3.87 -2.77 24.70
N ASN A 527 -4.63 -2.89 25.81
CA ASN A 527 -4.68 -4.14 26.56
C ASN A 527 -5.28 -5.27 25.73
N MET A 528 -6.30 -5.01 24.90
CA MET A 528 -6.90 -6.03 24.04
C MET A 528 -5.90 -6.58 23.02
N ILE A 529 -5.14 -5.72 22.34
CA ILE A 529 -4.17 -6.17 21.33
C ILE A 529 -2.96 -6.86 21.98
N THR A 530 -2.50 -6.40 23.14
CA THR A 530 -1.36 -7.01 23.84
C THR A 530 -1.73 -8.37 24.44
N ASN A 531 -2.95 -8.52 24.98
CA ASN A 531 -3.44 -9.80 25.50
C ASN A 531 -3.64 -10.82 24.38
N PHE A 532 -4.26 -10.41 23.27
CA PHE A 532 -4.36 -11.26 22.08
C PHE A 532 -2.98 -11.71 21.59
N THR A 533 -2.01 -10.80 21.59
CA THR A 533 -0.63 -11.15 21.18
C THR A 533 0.03 -12.12 22.15
N SER A 534 -0.20 -11.95 23.45
CA SER A 534 0.36 -12.79 24.50
C SER A 534 -0.22 -14.21 24.52
N SER A 535 -1.54 -14.34 24.63
CA SER A 535 -2.23 -15.61 24.89
C SER A 535 -3.14 -16.05 23.73
N GLY A 536 -3.61 -15.13 22.90
CA GLY A 536 -4.66 -15.35 21.91
C GLY A 536 -6.06 -15.03 22.41
N GLU A 537 -6.21 -14.65 23.68
CA GLU A 537 -7.45 -14.16 24.27
C GLU A 537 -7.35 -12.64 24.47
N PRO A 538 -8.16 -11.82 23.77
CA PRO A 538 -8.06 -10.37 23.85
C PRO A 538 -8.69 -9.77 25.10
N THR A 539 -9.58 -10.46 25.81
CA THR A 539 -10.27 -9.88 26.97
C THR A 539 -9.28 -9.43 28.05
N PRO A 540 -9.28 -8.15 28.47
CA PRO A 540 -8.44 -7.72 29.58
C PRO A 540 -8.99 -8.15 30.94
N GLU A 541 -8.10 -8.35 31.92
CA GLU A 541 -8.50 -8.73 33.27
C GLU A 541 -9.19 -7.54 33.97
N GLY A 542 -10.18 -7.81 34.83
CA GLY A 542 -11.02 -6.77 35.45
C GLY A 542 -10.24 -5.72 36.26
N GLU A 543 -9.03 -6.02 36.73
CA GLU A 543 -8.20 -5.03 37.43
C GLU A 543 -7.52 -4.03 36.49
N GLN A 544 -7.30 -4.41 35.22
CA GLN A 544 -6.55 -3.66 34.22
C GLN A 544 -7.35 -2.49 33.61
N ILE A 545 -8.69 -2.59 33.56
CA ILE A 545 -9.56 -1.64 32.84
C ILE A 545 -10.80 -1.25 33.64
N LYS A 546 -10.67 -0.23 34.52
CA LYS A 546 -11.73 0.19 35.47
C LYS A 546 -13.12 0.42 34.84
N ASN A 547 -13.18 0.96 33.63
CA ASN A 547 -14.45 1.30 32.96
C ASN A 547 -15.05 0.14 32.15
N PHE A 548 -14.32 -0.95 31.96
CA PHE A 548 -14.70 -2.07 31.08
C PHE A 548 -14.58 -3.44 31.77
N ARG A 549 -14.49 -3.49 33.10
CA ARG A 549 -14.22 -4.71 33.91
C ARG A 549 -15.15 -5.89 33.65
N ASN A 550 -16.37 -5.63 33.18
CA ASN A 550 -17.41 -6.63 32.94
C ASN A 550 -17.58 -6.97 31.45
N VAL A 551 -16.72 -6.43 30.58
CA VAL A 551 -16.77 -6.69 29.14
C VAL A 551 -15.84 -7.86 28.82
N ARG A 552 -16.43 -8.98 28.39
CA ARG A 552 -15.68 -10.12 27.85
C ARG A 552 -15.82 -10.13 26.35
N TRP A 553 -14.74 -10.24 25.59
CA TRP A 553 -14.81 -10.36 24.14
C TRP A 553 -15.08 -11.82 23.76
N TRP A 554 -16.26 -12.08 23.17
CA TRP A 554 -16.60 -13.43 22.74
C TRP A 554 -15.93 -13.78 21.41
N HIS A 555 -15.65 -15.07 21.22
CA HIS A 555 -15.26 -15.56 19.91
C HIS A 555 -16.37 -15.28 18.91
N TYR A 556 -15.99 -15.11 17.64
CA TYR A 556 -16.92 -15.05 16.53
C TYR A 556 -17.68 -16.38 16.43
N ASN A 557 -19.00 -16.31 16.54
CA ASN A 557 -19.90 -17.44 16.40
C ASN A 557 -20.53 -17.41 15.00
N LYS A 558 -20.51 -18.57 14.33
CA LYS A 558 -20.92 -18.73 12.94
C LYS A 558 -22.44 -18.59 12.72
N GLU A 559 -23.24 -18.74 13.77
CA GLU A 559 -24.71 -18.71 13.69
C GLU A 559 -25.26 -17.30 13.88
N ASN A 560 -24.80 -16.58 14.90
CA ASN A 560 -25.26 -15.22 15.20
C ASN A 560 -24.28 -14.10 14.79
N HIS A 561 -23.08 -14.46 14.30
CA HIS A 561 -22.06 -13.53 13.79
C HIS A 561 -21.64 -12.49 14.84
N THR A 562 -21.27 -12.96 16.03
CA THR A 562 -20.89 -12.12 17.17
C THR A 562 -19.69 -11.21 16.87
N TYR A 563 -19.76 -9.97 17.34
CA TYR A 563 -18.66 -9.01 17.32
C TYR A 563 -18.67 -8.14 18.58
N LEU A 564 -17.51 -7.61 18.96
CA LEU A 564 -17.40 -6.61 20.02
C LEU A 564 -17.63 -5.21 19.43
N CYS A 565 -18.69 -4.52 19.86
CA CYS A 565 -18.87 -3.10 19.58
C CYS A 565 -18.03 -2.31 20.59
N ILE A 566 -17.05 -1.55 20.11
CA ILE A 566 -16.11 -0.81 20.95
C ILE A 566 -16.50 0.67 21.00
N ASN A 567 -16.95 1.11 22.17
CA ASN A 567 -17.23 2.50 22.53
C ASN A 567 -17.28 2.66 24.07
N ASN A 568 -17.77 3.80 24.58
CA ASN A 568 -17.91 4.05 26.02
C ASN A 568 -18.78 3.03 26.77
N LYS A 569 -19.63 2.27 26.07
CA LYS A 569 -20.51 1.22 26.60
C LYS A 569 -20.27 -0.10 25.85
N SER A 570 -18.99 -0.45 25.66
CA SER A 570 -18.56 -1.61 24.89
C SER A 570 -19.29 -2.88 25.31
N ARG A 571 -19.73 -3.68 24.34
CA ARG A 571 -20.47 -4.94 24.54
C ARG A 571 -20.45 -5.81 23.28
N ASN A 572 -20.62 -7.12 23.45
CA ASN A 572 -20.84 -7.99 22.29
C ASN A 572 -22.23 -7.72 21.71
N LEU A 573 -22.30 -7.73 20.38
CA LEU A 573 -23.49 -7.63 19.57
C LEU A 573 -23.41 -8.67 18.46
N ASP A 574 -24.52 -8.85 17.76
CA ASP A 574 -24.68 -9.88 16.74
C ASP A 574 -24.95 -9.24 15.37
N SER A 575 -24.52 -9.93 14.31
CA SER A 575 -24.95 -9.66 12.94
C SER A 575 -24.76 -8.22 12.46
N TYR A 576 -23.58 -7.62 12.70
CA TYR A 576 -23.25 -6.31 12.14
C TYR A 576 -23.37 -6.31 10.61
N ARG A 577 -24.33 -5.53 10.09
CA ARG A 577 -24.54 -5.26 8.66
C ARG A 577 -24.50 -6.49 7.74
N GLN A 578 -24.93 -7.65 8.24
CA GLN A 578 -24.80 -8.91 7.48
C GLN A 578 -25.62 -8.91 6.20
N ASN A 579 -26.79 -8.25 6.19
CA ASN A 579 -27.62 -8.14 4.98
C ASN A 579 -26.91 -7.31 3.89
N GLU A 580 -26.30 -6.20 4.27
CA GLU A 580 -25.54 -5.33 3.38
C GLU A 580 -24.27 -6.01 2.85
N PHE A 581 -23.55 -6.73 3.71
CA PHE A 581 -22.39 -7.51 3.27
C PHE A 581 -22.80 -8.64 2.34
N HIS A 582 -23.92 -9.33 2.62
CA HIS A 582 -24.45 -10.38 1.76
C HIS A 582 -24.98 -9.84 0.42
N PHE A 583 -25.54 -8.62 0.41
CA PHE A 583 -25.89 -7.93 -0.83
C PHE A 583 -24.67 -7.85 -1.77
N TRP A 584 -23.51 -7.44 -1.28
CA TRP A 584 -22.29 -7.36 -2.09
C TRP A 584 -21.64 -8.71 -2.39
N ASN A 585 -21.70 -9.66 -1.47
CA ASN A 585 -21.02 -10.96 -1.61
C ASN A 585 -21.82 -11.99 -2.43
N ASP A 586 -23.15 -11.86 -2.52
CA ASP A 586 -24.02 -12.84 -3.17
C ASP A 586 -25.02 -12.23 -4.17
N TYR A 587 -25.82 -11.24 -3.78
CA TYR A 587 -26.87 -10.69 -4.64
C TYR A 587 -26.30 -9.87 -5.82
N TYR A 588 -25.39 -8.94 -5.55
CA TYR A 588 -24.75 -8.09 -6.54
C TYR A 588 -24.01 -8.91 -7.61
N PRO A 589 -23.14 -9.90 -7.29
CA PRO A 589 -22.46 -10.71 -8.30
C PRO A 589 -23.43 -11.45 -9.22
N LYS A 590 -24.48 -12.07 -8.67
CA LYS A 590 -25.53 -12.76 -9.45
C LYS A 590 -26.22 -11.82 -10.44
N LEU A 591 -26.51 -10.59 -10.03
CA LEU A 591 -27.17 -9.60 -10.88
C LEU A 591 -26.20 -8.99 -11.91
N ALA A 592 -24.93 -8.86 -11.53
CA ALA A 592 -23.87 -8.34 -12.38
C ALA A 592 -23.46 -9.28 -13.51
N GLY A 593 -23.87 -10.55 -13.47
CA GLY A 593 -23.38 -11.57 -14.41
C GLY A 593 -21.92 -11.94 -14.14
N TYR A 594 -21.41 -11.59 -12.95
CA TYR A 594 -20.07 -11.93 -12.53
C TYR A 594 -20.13 -12.97 -11.43
N SER A 595 -19.22 -13.91 -11.52
CA SER A 595 -18.77 -14.59 -10.32
C SER A 595 -17.26 -14.57 -10.33
N ILE A 596 -16.68 -13.99 -9.29
CA ILE A 596 -15.27 -14.19 -8.95
C ILE A 596 -14.94 -15.68 -8.75
N TYR A 597 -15.96 -16.52 -8.57
CA TYR A 597 -15.88 -17.98 -8.45
C TYR A 597 -16.17 -18.75 -9.75
N TYR A 598 -16.78 -18.11 -10.77
CA TYR A 598 -17.04 -18.69 -12.11
C TYR A 598 -16.25 -17.99 -13.22
N ARG A 599 -15.13 -17.35 -12.91
CA ARG A 599 -14.06 -17.24 -13.92
C ARG A 599 -13.39 -18.60 -14.07
N SER A 600 -14.16 -19.61 -14.50
CA SER A 600 -13.60 -20.51 -15.50
C SER A 600 -13.05 -19.58 -16.56
N GLN A 601 -11.79 -19.77 -16.94
CA GLN A 601 -11.24 -19.16 -18.13
C GLN A 601 -12.34 -19.13 -19.20
N PRO A 602 -12.51 -18.05 -20.01
CA PRO A 602 -13.26 -18.21 -21.25
C PRO A 602 -12.72 -19.50 -21.84
N ALA A 603 -13.60 -20.49 -22.00
CA ALA A 603 -13.22 -21.83 -22.41
C ALA A 603 -12.14 -21.64 -23.46
N SER A 604 -10.91 -22.08 -23.16
CA SER A 604 -9.84 -22.02 -24.14
C SER A 604 -10.49 -22.46 -25.42
N GLU A 605 -10.51 -21.60 -26.44
CA GLU A 605 -10.96 -22.04 -27.76
C GLU A 605 -10.31 -23.39 -27.96
N ASN A 606 -11.16 -24.41 -28.08
CA ASN A 606 -10.78 -25.81 -28.06
C ASN A 606 -9.38 -25.96 -28.70
N PRO A 607 -8.33 -26.38 -27.98
CA PRO A 607 -7.01 -26.56 -28.58
C PRO A 607 -7.03 -27.61 -29.71
N ALA A 608 -8.16 -28.32 -29.86
CA ALA A 608 -8.48 -29.10 -31.04
C ALA A 608 -8.44 -28.33 -32.37
N LYS A 609 -8.61 -26.99 -32.40
CA LYS A 609 -8.53 -26.21 -33.66
C LYS A 609 -7.16 -25.57 -33.94
N THR A 610 -6.32 -25.33 -32.94
CA THR A 610 -4.93 -24.90 -33.13
C THR A 610 -3.99 -26.08 -33.39
N SER A 611 -4.33 -27.29 -32.90
CA SER A 611 -3.53 -28.49 -33.20
C SER A 611 -3.56 -28.87 -34.68
N SER A 612 -4.65 -28.65 -35.42
CA SER A 612 -4.72 -29.02 -36.84
C SER A 612 -3.78 -28.19 -37.71
N PHE A 613 -3.55 -26.91 -37.38
CA PHE A 613 -2.62 -26.07 -38.14
C PHE A 613 -1.17 -26.41 -37.79
N GLU A 614 -0.83 -26.61 -36.51
CA GLU A 614 0.52 -27.04 -36.12
C GLU A 614 0.84 -28.45 -36.63
N LEU A 615 -0.09 -29.41 -36.55
CA LEU A 615 0.09 -30.76 -37.08
C LEU A 615 0.21 -30.74 -38.61
N ALA A 616 -0.59 -29.92 -39.32
CA ALA A 616 -0.44 -29.74 -40.76
C ALA A 616 0.89 -29.07 -41.12
N THR A 617 1.34 -28.08 -40.35
CA THR A 617 2.61 -27.36 -40.59
C THR A 617 3.81 -28.27 -40.34
N TRP A 618 3.81 -29.05 -39.26
CA TRP A 618 4.86 -30.05 -38.98
C TRP A 618 4.80 -31.24 -39.93
N SER A 619 3.62 -31.66 -40.39
CA SER A 619 3.48 -32.69 -41.42
C SER A 619 3.99 -32.20 -42.79
N LEU A 620 3.71 -30.94 -43.15
CA LEU A 620 4.27 -30.30 -44.36
C LEU A 620 5.78 -30.10 -44.23
N ALA A 621 6.29 -29.68 -43.08
CA ALA A 621 7.72 -29.55 -42.85
C ALA A 621 8.43 -30.91 -42.92
N ALA A 622 7.84 -31.96 -42.36
CA ALA A 622 8.35 -33.33 -42.46
C ALA A 622 8.28 -33.86 -43.90
N ALA A 623 7.19 -33.62 -44.63
CA ALA A 623 7.06 -34.00 -46.04
C ALA A 623 8.07 -33.25 -46.92
N CYS A 624 8.27 -31.95 -46.70
CA CYS A 624 9.30 -31.14 -47.35
C CYS A 624 10.71 -31.64 -46.99
N GLY A 625 10.95 -32.03 -45.73
CA GLY A 625 12.22 -32.62 -45.31
C GLY A 625 12.51 -33.96 -46.00
N VAL A 626 11.51 -34.83 -46.13
CA VAL A 626 11.61 -36.11 -46.86
C VAL A 626 11.79 -35.87 -48.37
N LEU A 627 11.10 -34.89 -48.95
CA LEU A 627 11.30 -34.48 -50.34
C LEU A 627 12.71 -33.93 -50.58
N LEU A 628 13.20 -33.07 -49.69
CA LEU A 628 14.56 -32.54 -49.77
C LEU A 628 15.59 -33.67 -49.64
N PHE A 629 15.39 -34.59 -48.70
CA PHE A 629 16.27 -35.75 -48.51
C PHE A 629 16.24 -36.68 -49.72
N THR A 630 15.07 -36.97 -50.30
CA THR A 630 14.95 -37.80 -51.51
C THR A 630 15.55 -37.12 -52.73
N VAL A 631 15.40 -35.80 -52.90
CA VAL A 631 16.07 -35.03 -53.96
C VAL A 631 17.59 -35.07 -53.77
N ILE A 632 18.09 -34.93 -52.55
CA ILE A 632 19.52 -35.05 -52.24
C ILE A 632 20.01 -36.47 -52.53
N CYS A 633 19.29 -37.51 -52.12
CA CYS A 633 19.64 -38.90 -52.43
C CYS A 633 19.60 -39.17 -53.93
N LEU A 634 18.61 -38.64 -54.66
CA LEU A 634 18.53 -38.74 -56.12
C LEU A 634 19.66 -37.97 -56.80
N ALA A 635 20.02 -36.79 -56.30
CA ALA A 635 21.15 -36.01 -56.81
C ALA A 635 22.48 -36.75 -56.54
N ILE A 636 22.65 -37.35 -55.37
CA ILE A 636 23.80 -38.20 -55.05
C ILE A 636 23.83 -39.42 -55.97
N LEU A 637 22.70 -40.12 -56.16
CA LEU A 637 22.59 -41.26 -57.07
C LEU A 637 22.84 -40.86 -58.54
N LEU A 638 22.37 -39.70 -58.98
CA LEU A 638 22.61 -39.16 -60.32
C LEU A 638 24.07 -38.72 -60.50
N CYS A 639 24.70 -38.14 -59.49
CA CYS A 639 26.14 -37.85 -59.45
C CYS A 639 26.98 -39.14 -59.41
N TRP A 640 26.50 -40.18 -58.76
CA TRP A 640 27.15 -41.49 -58.74
C TRP A 640 26.97 -42.22 -60.08
N ARG A 641 25.80 -42.10 -60.70
CA ARG A 641 25.51 -42.65 -62.04
C ARG A 641 26.23 -41.86 -63.15
N SER A 642 26.40 -40.55 -63.03
CA SER A 642 27.16 -39.73 -63.98
C SER A 642 28.68 -39.95 -63.88
N ARG A 643 29.18 -40.42 -62.73
CA ARG A 643 30.58 -40.88 -62.55
C ARG A 643 30.89 -42.22 -63.24
N THR A 644 29.91 -42.88 -63.86
CA THR A 644 30.09 -44.18 -64.56
C THR A 644 30.02 -44.13 -66.08
N LYS A 645 30.32 -42.97 -66.71
CA LYS A 645 30.67 -42.93 -68.14
C LYS A 645 31.92 -42.09 -68.38
N LYS A 646 33.01 -42.77 -68.73
CA LYS A 646 34.29 -42.21 -69.21
C LYS A 646 34.13 -41.63 -70.61
N TYR A 647 34.86 -40.53 -70.89
CA TYR A 647 35.73 -40.22 -72.05
C TYR A 647 35.87 -38.67 -72.20
N PRO A 648 36.87 -38.13 -72.90
CA PRO A 648 38.30 -38.04 -72.56
C PRO A 648 38.80 -36.56 -72.47
N LYS A 649 40.08 -36.39 -72.10
CA LYS A 649 40.80 -35.12 -71.87
C LYS A 649 40.81 -34.15 -73.07
N TYR A 650 40.68 -32.85 -72.80
CA TYR A 650 41.24 -31.76 -73.62
C TYR A 650 41.80 -30.64 -72.73
N HIS A 651 42.89 -30.02 -73.19
CA HIS A 651 43.70 -29.01 -72.50
C HIS A 651 43.23 -27.56 -72.78
N ALA A 652 43.40 -26.71 -71.75
CA ALA A 652 43.80 -25.29 -71.72
C ALA A 652 42.94 -24.14 -72.34
N SER A 653 42.41 -23.29 -71.43
CA SER A 653 42.25 -21.78 -71.38
C SER A 653 41.67 -20.99 -72.59
N PRO A 654 41.28 -19.67 -72.48
CA PRO A 654 41.10 -18.74 -71.33
C PRO A 654 39.73 -17.99 -71.38
N THR A 655 39.58 -16.95 -70.54
CA THR A 655 38.65 -15.77 -70.62
C THR A 655 37.41 -15.72 -69.71
N SER A 656 37.61 -15.00 -68.60
CA SER A 656 36.64 -14.22 -67.85
C SER A 656 36.27 -12.96 -68.64
N GLU A 657 35.03 -12.82 -69.09
CA GLU A 657 34.34 -11.55 -69.40
C GLU A 657 33.01 -11.90 -70.09
N ARG A 658 31.97 -12.23 -69.31
CA ARG A 658 30.55 -12.25 -69.74
C ARG A 658 29.55 -12.67 -68.67
N GLN A 659 29.99 -12.88 -67.43
CA GLN A 659 29.12 -13.30 -66.33
C GLN A 659 28.88 -12.24 -65.25
N TYR A 660 29.28 -10.98 -65.49
CA TYR A 660 28.98 -9.85 -64.60
C TYR A 660 27.79 -8.98 -65.06
N ASP A 661 27.50 -8.89 -66.36
CA ASP A 661 26.42 -8.00 -66.86
C ASP A 661 24.98 -8.50 -66.65
N ARG A 662 24.78 -9.78 -66.30
CA ARG A 662 23.43 -10.35 -66.15
C ARG A 662 22.93 -10.33 -64.69
N TYR A 663 23.81 -10.18 -63.72
CA TYR A 663 23.43 -10.11 -62.30
C TYR A 663 23.00 -8.68 -61.89
N ASP A 664 23.70 -7.64 -62.37
CA ASP A 664 23.41 -6.24 -62.01
C ASP A 664 22.11 -5.68 -62.60
N ARG A 665 21.62 -6.21 -63.73
CA ARG A 665 20.32 -5.77 -64.29
C ARG A 665 19.12 -6.31 -63.53
N SER A 666 19.25 -7.39 -62.77
CA SER A 666 18.12 -7.96 -62.01
C SER A 666 17.95 -7.35 -60.61
N THR A 667 19.03 -6.84 -60.01
CA THR A 667 19.03 -6.21 -58.68
C THR A 667 18.61 -4.74 -58.73
N ALA A 668 19.02 -3.98 -59.74
CA ALA A 668 18.63 -2.57 -59.89
C ALA A 668 17.11 -2.36 -60.07
N GLY A 669 16.41 -3.30 -60.73
CA GLY A 669 14.95 -3.22 -60.93
C GLY A 669 14.09 -3.60 -59.73
N TYR A 670 14.71 -4.13 -58.66
CA TYR A 670 14.06 -4.48 -57.40
C TYR A 670 14.22 -3.37 -56.36
N GLU A 671 15.40 -2.73 -56.29
CA GLU A 671 15.65 -1.59 -55.40
C GLU A 671 14.84 -0.35 -55.80
N ASP A 672 14.77 -0.01 -57.09
CA ASP A 672 13.99 1.15 -57.57
C ASP A 672 12.46 0.99 -57.38
N ARG A 673 11.98 -0.26 -57.28
CA ARG A 673 10.57 -0.57 -56.94
C ARG A 673 10.31 -0.57 -55.44
N TYR A 674 11.29 -0.95 -54.64
CA TYR A 674 11.20 -0.89 -53.18
C TYR A 674 11.20 0.56 -52.71
N ASP A 675 12.13 1.38 -53.22
CA ASP A 675 12.29 2.79 -52.81
C ASP A 675 11.12 3.68 -53.22
N ARG A 676 10.47 3.44 -54.37
CA ARG A 676 9.22 4.15 -54.74
C ARG A 676 8.02 3.77 -53.88
N SER A 677 8.02 2.56 -53.32
CA SER A 677 6.91 2.07 -52.49
C SER A 677 7.01 2.58 -51.05
N THR A 678 8.22 2.77 -50.54
CA THR A 678 8.50 3.28 -49.18
C THR A 678 8.39 4.79 -49.09
N THR A 679 8.91 5.55 -50.06
CA THR A 679 8.77 7.03 -50.07
C THR A 679 7.31 7.49 -50.08
N GLY A 680 6.43 6.81 -50.83
CA GLY A 680 5.00 7.14 -50.86
C GLY A 680 4.21 6.76 -49.60
N TYR A 681 4.79 5.93 -48.72
CA TYR A 681 4.21 5.58 -47.42
C TYR A 681 4.70 6.54 -46.33
N ASP A 682 5.98 6.89 -46.33
CA ASP A 682 6.59 7.84 -45.39
C ASP A 682 5.99 9.23 -45.56
N ASP A 683 5.81 9.71 -46.81
CA ASP A 683 5.17 11.01 -47.10
C ASP A 683 3.72 11.12 -46.60
N ARG A 684 2.99 10.01 -46.58
CA ARG A 684 1.60 9.94 -46.10
C ARG A 684 1.55 9.81 -44.58
N TYR A 685 2.49 9.06 -44.00
CA TYR A 685 2.64 8.94 -42.57
C TYR A 685 3.04 10.28 -41.94
N ASP A 686 4.00 11.00 -42.53
CA ASP A 686 4.47 12.29 -42.03
C ASP A 686 3.40 13.38 -42.17
N ARG A 687 2.66 13.43 -43.28
CA ARG A 687 1.51 14.35 -43.44
C ARG A 687 0.38 14.05 -42.45
N SER A 688 0.09 12.78 -42.20
CA SER A 688 -0.94 12.39 -41.22
C SER A 688 -0.51 12.72 -39.79
N THR A 689 0.77 12.52 -39.48
CA THR A 689 1.37 12.82 -38.17
C THR A 689 1.39 14.33 -37.93
N ALA A 690 1.80 15.14 -38.91
CA ALA A 690 1.77 16.59 -38.82
C ALA A 690 0.34 17.14 -38.62
N ALA A 691 -0.64 16.60 -39.36
CA ALA A 691 -2.05 17.01 -39.23
C ALA A 691 -2.72 16.53 -37.92
N TYR A 692 -2.19 15.49 -37.29
CA TYR A 692 -2.62 15.04 -35.96
C TYR A 692 -2.00 15.92 -34.87
N ASN A 693 -0.70 16.20 -34.95
CA ASN A 693 0.02 17.06 -34.00
C ASN A 693 -0.55 18.47 -34.01
N ASP A 694 -0.82 19.06 -35.16
CA ASP A 694 -1.40 20.40 -35.25
C ASP A 694 -2.86 20.47 -34.70
N ARG A 695 -3.62 19.37 -34.79
CA ARG A 695 -4.93 19.26 -34.12
C ARG A 695 -4.80 19.09 -32.61
N PHE A 696 -3.82 18.32 -32.18
CA PHE A 696 -3.51 18.11 -30.77
C PHE A 696 -3.04 19.39 -30.09
N ASP A 697 -2.16 20.16 -30.74
CA ASP A 697 -1.64 21.44 -30.24
C ASP A 697 -2.75 22.49 -30.14
N ARG A 698 -3.64 22.58 -31.15
CA ARG A 698 -4.81 23.46 -31.10
C ARG A 698 -5.80 23.08 -30.01
N SER A 699 -6.04 21.79 -29.80
CA SER A 699 -6.90 21.30 -28.72
C SER A 699 -6.30 21.55 -27.34
N THR A 700 -4.98 21.40 -27.21
CA THR A 700 -4.23 21.66 -25.97
C THR A 700 -4.23 23.14 -25.63
N ALA A 701 -4.01 24.01 -26.62
CA ALA A 701 -4.08 25.46 -26.44
C ALA A 701 -5.48 25.93 -26.01
N ALA A 702 -6.54 25.39 -26.62
CA ALA A 702 -7.92 25.71 -26.25
C ALA A 702 -8.29 25.21 -24.85
N TYR A 703 -7.77 24.05 -24.43
CA TYR A 703 -7.95 23.52 -23.09
C TYR A 703 -7.22 24.36 -22.04
N ASN A 704 -5.97 24.75 -22.32
CA ASN A 704 -5.17 25.59 -21.43
C ASN A 704 -5.80 26.98 -21.25
N ASP A 705 -6.27 27.61 -22.31
CA ASP A 705 -6.97 28.91 -22.22
C ASP A 705 -8.27 28.80 -21.40
N LYS A 706 -9.03 27.71 -21.55
CA LYS A 706 -10.22 27.46 -20.72
C LYS A 706 -9.86 27.23 -19.25
N TYR A 707 -8.76 26.52 -18.98
CA TYR A 707 -8.25 26.26 -17.65
C TYR A 707 -7.77 27.57 -16.98
N ASP A 708 -7.03 28.41 -17.70
CA ASP A 708 -6.51 29.68 -17.21
C ASP A 708 -7.64 30.66 -16.88
N ARG A 709 -8.67 30.76 -17.74
CA ARG A 709 -9.87 31.56 -17.44
C ARG A 709 -10.64 31.05 -16.23
N SER A 710 -10.76 29.72 -16.09
CA SER A 710 -11.43 29.13 -14.93
C SER A 710 -10.66 29.37 -13.63
N THR A 711 -9.33 29.33 -13.70
CA THR A 711 -8.42 29.59 -12.59
C THR A 711 -8.45 31.06 -12.18
N ALA A 712 -8.43 31.98 -13.15
CA ALA A 712 -8.59 33.41 -12.90
C ALA A 712 -9.95 33.73 -12.24
N ALA A 713 -11.04 33.13 -12.72
CA ALA A 713 -12.38 33.31 -12.14
C ALA A 713 -12.53 32.65 -10.75
N TYR A 714 -11.73 31.63 -10.44
CA TYR A 714 -11.67 31.05 -9.10
C TYR A 714 -10.90 31.97 -8.14
N ASN A 715 -9.73 32.45 -8.56
CA ASN A 715 -8.90 33.35 -7.75
C ASN A 715 -9.63 34.67 -7.43
N ASP A 716 -10.31 35.27 -8.40
CA ASP A 716 -11.11 36.48 -8.18
C ASP A 716 -12.27 36.25 -7.18
N ARG A 717 -12.92 35.07 -7.23
CA ARG A 717 -13.94 34.71 -6.23
C ARG A 717 -13.34 34.45 -4.84
N TYR A 718 -12.17 33.83 -4.79
CA TYR A 718 -11.43 33.59 -3.55
C TYR A 718 -11.00 34.92 -2.89
N ASP A 719 -10.47 35.85 -3.68
CA ASP A 719 -10.03 37.17 -3.20
C ASP A 719 -11.20 37.99 -2.67
N ARG A 720 -12.35 38.00 -3.37
CA ARG A 720 -13.57 38.66 -2.88
C ARG A 720 -14.11 38.03 -1.59
N SER A 721 -14.08 36.70 -1.48
CA SER A 721 -14.53 35.99 -0.28
C SER A 721 -13.61 36.27 0.91
N THR A 722 -12.30 36.34 0.67
CA THR A 722 -11.29 36.61 1.69
C THR A 722 -11.36 38.07 2.16
N ALA A 723 -11.55 39.01 1.23
CA ALA A 723 -11.80 40.41 1.56
C ALA A 723 -13.05 40.57 2.44
N GLY A 724 -14.17 39.91 2.09
CA GLY A 724 -15.39 39.94 2.88
C GLY A 724 -15.31 39.20 4.23
N TYR A 725 -14.34 38.30 4.41
CA TYR A 725 -14.06 37.68 5.70
C TYR A 725 -13.21 38.59 6.59
N ASN A 726 -12.15 39.20 6.04
CA ASN A 726 -11.32 40.17 6.74
C ASN A 726 -12.14 41.39 7.19
N ASP A 727 -13.01 41.91 6.34
CA ASP A 727 -13.88 43.06 6.67
C ASP A 727 -14.88 42.76 7.80
N ARG A 728 -15.31 41.49 7.94
CA ARG A 728 -16.14 41.02 9.05
C ARG A 728 -15.34 40.76 10.31
N TYR A 729 -14.13 40.23 10.17
CA TYR A 729 -13.18 40.02 11.25
C TYR A 729 -12.80 41.37 11.88
N ASP A 730 -12.41 42.36 11.08
CA ASP A 730 -12.01 43.71 11.52
C ASP A 730 -13.16 44.47 12.21
N ARG A 731 -14.41 44.31 11.74
CA ARG A 731 -15.58 44.84 12.46
C ARG A 731 -15.83 44.13 13.79
N SER A 732 -15.55 42.84 13.87
CA SER A 732 -15.74 42.06 15.11
C SER A 732 -14.69 42.40 16.17
N THR A 733 -13.44 42.61 15.76
CA THR A 733 -12.32 43.00 16.64
C THR A 733 -12.44 44.44 17.11
N ALA A 734 -12.84 45.38 16.24
CA ALA A 734 -13.13 46.75 16.65
C ALA A 734 -14.24 46.83 17.72
N GLY A 735 -15.27 45.97 17.64
CA GLY A 735 -16.32 45.87 18.66
C GLY A 735 -15.91 45.14 19.95
N TYR A 736 -14.77 44.47 19.97
CA TYR A 736 -14.17 43.88 21.16
C TYR A 736 -13.23 44.88 21.84
N ASP A 737 -12.43 45.62 21.08
CA ASP A 737 -11.54 46.68 21.60
C ASP A 737 -12.35 47.81 22.25
N ASP A 738 -13.46 48.25 21.63
CA ASP A 738 -14.33 49.29 22.19
C ASP A 738 -15.06 48.84 23.48
N ARG A 739 -15.19 47.52 23.70
CA ARG A 739 -15.73 46.93 24.94
C ARG A 739 -14.63 46.71 25.99
N TYR A 740 -13.42 46.41 25.56
CA TYR A 740 -12.26 46.25 26.43
C TYR A 740 -11.83 47.61 27.02
N ASP A 741 -11.77 48.67 26.20
CA ASP A 741 -11.42 50.02 26.62
C ASP A 741 -12.47 50.66 27.56
N ARG A 742 -13.75 50.28 27.42
CA ARG A 742 -14.80 50.67 28.40
C ARG A 742 -14.73 49.91 29.71
N SER A 743 -14.09 48.74 29.73
CA SER A 743 -13.96 47.90 30.94
C SER A 743 -12.71 48.21 31.76
N THR A 744 -11.75 48.93 31.17
CA THR A 744 -10.48 49.34 31.82
C THR A 744 -10.45 50.82 32.21
N ALA A 745 -11.47 51.59 31.83
CA ALA A 745 -11.67 52.98 32.26
C ALA A 745 -12.64 53.08 33.45
N CYS A 746 -12.24 52.55 34.62
CA CYS A 746 -12.71 52.95 35.95
C CYS A 746 -11.78 52.43 37.05
#